data_AF-A0A5N6T1P4-F1
#
_entry.id   AF-A0A5N6T1P4-F1
#
_cell.length_a   1.000
_cell.length_b   1.000
_cell.length_c   1.000
_cell.angle_alpha   90.00
_cell.angle_beta   90.00
_cell.angle_gamma   90.00
#
_symmetry.space_group_name_H-M   'P 1'
#
loop_
_entity.id
_entity.type
_entity.pdbx_description
1 polymer ?
#
loop_
_entity_poly.entity_id
_entity_poly.type
_entity_poly.pdbx_seq_one_letter_code
_entity_poly.pdbx_strand_id
1 'polypeptide(L)'
;MLSLLAALSLPLALVNAYANPSPCTGDCWAHDPGLWRRDDGTYFLFSTAGGIQVSSAPALNGPWTRVGEALPGGSSVNHPGSTNLWGDEYYMYYAVSTLGSQNSVIGVATSKTMEPGSWTDHGSTGLSSDGSQGYNTIDANWIKIGDQGLLTFGSYWQGLYQINMDSPLKAGTAAAANIAYNGTAPHAIEAPYLFHYLDFYYLFFSSGRANGYETNFPPQGEEYRINVCRSSTGRGDFVDKNGVSCLESGGTTVLASHDNVYGPGGQVPIHRSNKTKKKKNTRFPAFEEKTWPEKPSLIHHQHVFSHLHDLTTTMADYEDTIEVDWGVATPDLTDDTSSEASTSLRSTVLEYEFRHGRRYHSTHAGNYHFPNDEVEQERLDMVHHIYYRLLHNRLFLAPIDLAGKRILDIGTGTGVWAIHLGDEYPAAEAIVGNDISPIQPRWVPPNVKFYIDDVERDWVDGQKYDLIHCRYMAGSIKDWPRLIRQCFGNLKPGGYLELQESVNTLYAEDDSLPPDCNTVKMMDALKEGCLRIGQTMDPAPHMHGWVEDAGFTIVDERKFKLPLGNWPRNKRLKECGSFNRVNFVEGVDAFTASILPDILGWRKEEVVVLNAAVRREVMANTMHALFDFLVIVAQKPM
;
A
#
# COMPACT_ATOMS: atom_id res chain seq x y z
N MET A 1 23.97 43.79 36.74
CA MET A 1 22.86 42.86 36.42
C MET A 1 23.01 42.43 34.98
N LEU A 2 23.55 41.24 34.74
CA LEU A 2 23.42 40.51 33.47
C LEU A 2 22.74 39.19 33.83
N SER A 3 21.72 38.80 33.08
CA SER A 3 21.08 37.49 33.20
C SER A 3 21.20 36.79 31.85
N LEU A 4 21.95 35.70 31.80
CA LEU A 4 21.86 34.75 30.70
C LEU A 4 20.49 34.06 30.79
N LEU A 5 19.79 33.96 29.66
CA LEU A 5 18.71 33.01 29.47
C LEU A 5 19.19 31.99 28.44
N ALA A 6 19.74 30.88 28.93
CA ALA A 6 20.06 29.73 28.09
C ALA A 6 18.76 28.98 27.79
N ALA A 7 18.32 29.02 26.53
CA ALA A 7 17.21 28.19 26.08
C ALA A 7 17.71 26.76 25.85
N LEU A 8 17.22 25.80 26.63
CA LEU A 8 17.47 24.38 26.36
C LEU A 8 16.70 23.98 25.09
N SER A 9 17.41 23.74 24.00
CA SER A 9 16.88 23.01 22.85
C SER A 9 16.84 21.52 23.18
N LEU A 10 15.66 20.97 23.50
CA LEU A 10 15.50 19.51 23.52
C LEU A 10 15.67 18.98 22.08
N PRO A 11 16.44 17.91 21.86
CA PRO A 11 16.44 17.21 20.58
C PRO A 11 15.09 16.49 20.44
N LEU A 12 14.28 16.86 19.44
CA LEU A 12 13.13 16.04 19.06
C LEU A 12 13.65 14.76 18.40
N ALA A 13 13.63 13.66 19.16
CA ALA A 13 13.81 12.33 18.60
C ALA A 13 12.67 12.03 17.61
N LEU A 14 13.01 11.63 16.38
CA LEU A 14 12.05 11.19 15.38
C LEU A 14 11.49 9.81 15.78
N VAL A 15 10.34 9.81 16.46
CA VAL A 15 9.57 8.59 16.70
C VAL A 15 8.92 8.17 15.38
N ASN A 16 9.53 7.19 14.70
CA ASN A 16 8.86 6.46 13.63
C ASN A 16 7.75 5.60 14.26
N ALA A 17 6.51 6.09 14.22
CA ALA A 17 5.35 5.29 14.59
C ALA A 17 5.16 4.17 13.55
N TYR A 18 5.32 2.92 13.98
CA TYR A 18 5.00 1.75 13.17
C TYR A 18 3.51 1.39 13.31
N ALA A 19 2.98 0.62 12.36
CA ALA A 19 1.59 0.20 12.38
C ALA A 19 1.37 -0.97 13.36
N ASN A 20 0.60 -0.73 14.42
CA ASN A 20 0.14 -1.78 15.33
C ASN A 20 -0.66 -2.87 14.59
N PRO A 21 -0.59 -4.14 15.03
CA PRO A 21 -1.26 -5.24 14.36
C PRO A 21 -2.79 -5.07 14.38
N SER A 22 -3.42 -5.45 13.26
CA SER A 22 -4.88 -5.62 13.23
C SER A 22 -5.32 -6.66 14.28
N PRO A 23 -6.52 -6.52 14.88
CA PRO A 23 -7.05 -7.50 15.83
C PRO A 23 -6.99 -8.91 15.25
N CYS A 24 -6.59 -9.91 16.04
CA CYS A 24 -6.62 -11.32 15.65
C CYS A 24 -7.46 -12.12 16.65
N THR A 25 -8.15 -13.15 16.16
CA THR A 25 -9.12 -13.93 16.95
C THR A 25 -9.08 -15.42 16.63
N GLY A 26 -9.45 -16.27 17.60
CA GLY A 26 -9.22 -17.72 17.53
C GLY A 26 -7.76 -18.09 17.85
N ASP A 27 -7.28 -19.22 17.32
CA ASP A 27 -5.89 -19.66 17.47
C ASP A 27 -4.97 -18.88 16.51
N CYS A 28 -4.55 -17.70 16.97
CA CYS A 28 -3.63 -16.81 16.27
C CYS A 28 -2.15 -17.15 16.47
N TRP A 29 -1.81 -18.24 17.16
CA TRP A 29 -0.41 -18.57 17.38
C TRP A 29 0.26 -19.06 16.09
N ALA A 30 1.36 -18.42 15.72
CA ALA A 30 2.25 -18.87 14.66
C ALA A 30 3.68 -18.41 14.91
N HIS A 31 4.61 -19.23 14.42
CA HIS A 31 6.01 -18.90 14.21
C HIS A 31 6.29 -19.11 12.71
N ASP A 32 7.20 -18.33 12.12
CA ASP A 32 7.54 -18.19 10.68
C ASP A 32 6.35 -18.37 9.68
N PRO A 33 5.23 -17.63 9.86
CA PRO A 33 3.93 -17.96 9.27
C PRO A 33 3.88 -17.99 7.73
N GLY A 34 3.70 -19.18 7.15
CA GLY A 34 3.33 -19.34 5.74
C GLY A 34 1.83 -19.10 5.54
N LEU A 35 1.45 -18.10 4.74
CA LEU A 35 0.05 -17.67 4.58
C LEU A 35 -0.43 -17.78 3.13
N TRP A 36 -1.53 -18.48 2.89
CA TRP A 36 -2.21 -18.52 1.59
C TRP A 36 -3.73 -18.35 1.72
N ARG A 37 -4.41 -18.09 0.60
CA ARG A 37 -5.87 -18.04 0.52
C ARG A 37 -6.39 -18.86 -0.65
N ARG A 38 -7.24 -19.82 -0.33
CA ARG A 38 -7.87 -20.72 -1.28
C ARG A 38 -8.95 -20.03 -2.11
N ASP A 39 -9.22 -20.58 -3.28
CA ASP A 39 -10.21 -20.09 -4.24
C ASP A 39 -11.61 -19.93 -3.65
N ASP A 40 -12.06 -20.84 -2.78
CA ASP A 40 -13.38 -20.76 -2.12
C ASP A 40 -13.51 -19.55 -1.19
N GLY A 41 -12.42 -19.20 -0.51
CA GLY A 41 -12.25 -17.97 0.25
C GLY A 41 -11.53 -18.18 1.58
N THR A 42 -11.33 -19.43 1.99
CA THR A 42 -10.67 -19.82 3.23
C THR A 42 -9.19 -19.44 3.21
N TYR A 43 -8.73 -18.77 4.26
CA TYR A 43 -7.31 -18.56 4.55
C TYR A 43 -6.74 -19.80 5.20
N PHE A 44 -5.50 -20.16 4.83
CA PHE A 44 -4.72 -21.21 5.45
C PHE A 44 -3.40 -20.61 5.94
N LEU A 45 -3.02 -21.01 7.15
CA LEU A 45 -1.85 -20.57 7.88
C LEU A 45 -1.05 -21.81 8.28
N PHE A 46 0.20 -21.85 7.83
CA PHE A 46 1.19 -22.86 8.13
C PHE A 46 2.19 -22.27 9.12
N SER A 47 2.53 -23.00 10.19
CA SER A 47 3.43 -22.50 11.24
C SER A 47 4.38 -23.55 11.81
N THR A 48 5.47 -23.10 12.44
CA THR A 48 6.58 -23.94 12.95
C THR A 48 6.11 -24.86 14.08
N ALA A 49 5.69 -26.06 13.72
CA ALA A 49 5.33 -27.12 14.67
C ALA A 49 5.55 -28.50 14.02
N GLY A 50 5.49 -29.56 14.84
CA GLY A 50 5.60 -30.94 14.37
C GLY A 50 4.61 -31.21 13.23
N GLY A 51 5.08 -31.79 12.13
CA GLY A 51 4.24 -32.11 10.97
C GLY A 51 3.64 -30.89 10.23
N ILE A 52 4.10 -29.67 10.49
CA ILE A 52 3.50 -28.37 10.11
C ILE A 52 2.13 -28.20 10.75
N GLN A 53 1.99 -27.25 11.68
CA GLN A 53 0.65 -26.86 12.12
C GLN A 53 -0.09 -26.20 10.96
N VAL A 54 -1.30 -26.69 10.67
CA VAL A 54 -2.24 -26.08 9.73
C VAL A 54 -3.38 -25.46 10.53
N SER A 55 -3.48 -24.14 10.48
CA SER A 55 -4.66 -23.38 10.91
C SER A 55 -5.42 -22.88 9.69
N SER A 56 -6.75 -22.77 9.81
CA SER A 56 -7.58 -22.14 8.78
C SER A 56 -8.56 -21.14 9.39
N ALA A 57 -9.03 -20.22 8.56
CA ALA A 57 -10.01 -19.21 8.93
C ALA A 57 -10.86 -18.83 7.72
N PRO A 58 -12.07 -18.26 7.90
CA PRO A 58 -12.72 -17.51 6.83
C PRO A 58 -11.90 -16.27 6.41
N ALA A 59 -10.92 -15.87 7.23
CA ALA A 59 -10.49 -14.49 7.38
C ALA A 59 -9.07 -14.31 7.92
N LEU A 60 -8.38 -13.25 7.46
CA LEU A 60 -7.05 -12.89 7.95
C LEU A 60 -7.02 -12.58 9.46
N ASN A 61 -8.06 -11.93 9.99
CA ASN A 61 -8.21 -11.60 11.41
C ASN A 61 -9.06 -12.62 12.20
N GLY A 62 -9.14 -13.86 11.70
CA GLY A 62 -9.84 -14.96 12.36
C GLY A 62 -11.37 -14.90 12.26
N PRO A 63 -12.08 -15.84 12.90
CA PRO A 63 -11.57 -16.78 13.90
C PRO A 63 -10.68 -17.86 13.27
N TRP A 64 -9.42 -17.92 13.71
CA TRP A 64 -8.48 -18.96 13.33
C TRP A 64 -8.74 -20.25 14.10
N THR A 65 -8.66 -21.38 13.41
CA THR A 65 -8.87 -22.72 13.97
C THR A 65 -7.76 -23.64 13.49
N ARG A 66 -6.97 -24.23 14.40
CA ARG A 66 -6.05 -25.32 14.07
C ARG A 66 -6.86 -26.51 13.55
N VAL A 67 -6.67 -26.87 12.28
CA VAL A 67 -7.39 -27.99 11.63
C VAL A 67 -6.60 -29.29 11.69
N GLY A 68 -5.28 -29.23 11.89
CA GLY A 68 -4.43 -30.41 12.09
C GLY A 68 -3.00 -30.14 11.67
N GLU A 69 -2.38 -31.15 11.05
CA GLU A 69 -1.00 -31.11 10.56
C GLU A 69 -0.94 -31.57 9.10
N ALA A 70 -0.02 -31.01 8.32
CA ALA A 70 0.08 -31.29 6.89
C ALA A 70 0.80 -32.63 6.61
N LEU A 71 1.87 -32.89 7.35
CA LEU A 71 2.68 -34.12 7.31
C LEU A 71 2.78 -34.75 8.72
N PRO A 72 1.66 -35.24 9.31
CA PRO A 72 1.61 -35.78 10.67
C PRO A 72 2.42 -37.09 10.85
N GLY A 73 2.89 -37.70 9.77
CA GLY A 73 3.83 -38.83 9.80
C GLY A 73 5.31 -38.42 9.80
N GLY A 74 5.62 -37.12 9.81
CA GLY A 74 6.94 -36.60 9.48
C GLY A 74 7.19 -36.56 7.97
N SER A 75 8.42 -36.19 7.59
CA SER A 75 8.85 -36.08 6.19
C SER A 75 9.47 -37.38 5.67
N SER A 76 9.40 -37.59 4.34
CA SER A 76 10.21 -38.59 3.64
C SER A 76 11.70 -38.21 3.50
N VAL A 77 12.07 -36.94 3.76
CA VAL A 77 13.46 -36.49 3.81
C VAL A 77 14.12 -37.05 5.07
N ASN A 78 14.81 -38.18 4.91
CA ASN A 78 15.60 -38.78 5.97
C ASN A 78 16.89 -37.96 6.21
N HIS A 79 16.77 -36.94 7.06
CA HIS A 79 17.87 -36.11 7.53
C HIS A 79 18.03 -36.28 9.05
N PRO A 80 19.17 -36.79 9.57
CA PRO A 80 19.29 -37.18 10.97
C PRO A 80 19.11 -36.01 11.96
N GLY A 81 18.01 -36.04 12.73
CA GLY A 81 17.76 -35.16 13.88
C GLY A 81 16.75 -34.02 13.67
N SER A 82 16.06 -33.96 12.53
CA SER A 82 15.30 -32.78 12.08
C SER A 82 13.84 -33.11 11.70
N THR A 83 12.84 -32.27 12.04
CA THR A 83 11.40 -32.64 11.95
C THR A 83 10.36 -31.57 11.52
N ASN A 84 10.73 -30.32 11.20
CA ASN A 84 9.78 -29.21 10.94
C ASN A 84 9.71 -28.82 9.44
N LEU A 85 8.57 -28.29 8.94
CA LEU A 85 8.28 -28.20 7.48
C LEU A 85 7.34 -26.99 7.08
N TRP A 86 7.09 -26.66 5.78
CA TRP A 86 6.43 -25.42 5.22
C TRP A 86 5.84 -25.47 3.77
N GLY A 87 4.84 -24.65 3.35
CA GLY A 87 4.68 -24.11 1.94
C GLY A 87 3.41 -24.34 1.05
N ASP A 88 3.34 -23.66 -0.11
CA ASP A 88 2.19 -23.52 -1.07
C ASP A 88 2.68 -23.38 -2.57
N GLU A 89 2.02 -23.68 -3.72
CA GLU A 89 0.62 -23.92 -4.18
C GLU A 89 0.35 -25.35 -4.76
N TYR A 90 -0.08 -26.34 -3.98
CA TYR A 90 0.19 -26.47 -2.56
C TYR A 90 1.57 -27.15 -2.41
N TYR A 91 2.56 -26.56 -3.08
CA TYR A 91 3.97 -26.91 -3.14
C TYR A 91 4.67 -26.56 -1.83
N MET A 92 4.66 -27.51 -0.93
CA MET A 92 5.15 -27.35 0.44
C MET A 92 6.69 -27.32 0.47
N TYR A 93 7.31 -26.19 0.09
CA TYR A 93 8.77 -25.96 0.17
C TYR A 93 9.27 -25.83 1.61
N TYR A 94 9.96 -26.85 2.13
CA TYR A 94 10.11 -27.02 3.56
C TYR A 94 11.55 -27.22 4.06
N ALA A 95 11.84 -26.74 5.27
CA ALA A 95 13.21 -26.66 5.83
C ALA A 95 13.48 -27.75 6.88
N VAL A 96 14.08 -28.87 6.46
CA VAL A 96 14.50 -29.93 7.38
C VAL A 96 15.87 -29.57 7.96
N SER A 97 15.90 -29.07 9.19
CA SER A 97 17.11 -28.58 9.86
C SER A 97 17.08 -28.77 11.39
N THR A 98 18.17 -28.41 12.06
CA THR A 98 18.34 -28.35 13.51
C THR A 98 18.79 -26.93 13.90
N LEU A 99 18.18 -26.36 14.95
CA LEU A 99 18.41 -24.97 15.36
C LEU A 99 19.91 -24.64 15.52
N GLY A 100 20.36 -23.59 14.83
CA GLY A 100 21.77 -23.14 14.83
C GLY A 100 22.72 -23.94 13.92
N SER A 101 22.20 -24.84 13.08
CA SER A 101 23.01 -25.63 12.13
C SER A 101 22.88 -25.16 10.69
N GLN A 102 23.95 -25.32 9.90
CA GLN A 102 23.91 -25.26 8.44
C GLN A 102 23.55 -26.60 7.80
N ASN A 103 23.54 -27.70 8.57
CA ASN A 103 23.20 -29.03 8.07
C ASN A 103 21.68 -29.11 7.87
N SER A 104 21.25 -28.85 6.64
CA SER A 104 19.86 -28.54 6.29
C SER A 104 19.51 -29.05 4.89
N VAL A 105 18.21 -29.29 4.65
CA VAL A 105 17.68 -29.69 3.34
C VAL A 105 16.36 -28.98 3.07
N ILE A 106 16.20 -28.43 1.86
CA ILE A 106 14.89 -27.97 1.38
C ILE A 106 14.17 -29.11 0.66
N GLY A 107 13.09 -29.61 1.26
CA GLY A 107 12.19 -30.58 0.64
C GLY A 107 10.93 -29.95 0.07
N VAL A 108 10.06 -30.78 -0.53
CA VAL A 108 8.84 -30.31 -1.20
C VAL A 108 7.70 -31.35 -1.14
N ALA A 109 6.51 -30.93 -0.72
CA ALA A 109 5.27 -31.74 -0.84
C ALA A 109 4.26 -31.11 -1.80
N THR A 110 3.15 -31.79 -2.13
CA THR A 110 2.00 -31.22 -2.86
C THR A 110 0.66 -31.62 -2.27
N SER A 111 -0.27 -30.69 -2.11
CA SER A 111 -1.70 -30.97 -1.85
C SER A 111 -2.61 -30.47 -3.00
N LYS A 112 -3.88 -30.88 -3.00
CA LYS A 112 -4.96 -30.32 -3.85
C LYS A 112 -6.01 -29.51 -3.07
N THR A 113 -5.90 -29.44 -1.74
CA THR A 113 -6.92 -28.82 -0.87
C THR A 113 -6.38 -28.04 0.33
N MET A 114 -5.07 -28.10 0.64
CA MET A 114 -4.42 -27.65 1.89
C MET A 114 -4.84 -28.38 3.18
N GLU A 115 -6.02 -29.00 3.22
CA GLU A 115 -6.50 -29.75 4.39
C GLU A 115 -5.49 -30.82 4.89
N PRO A 116 -5.38 -31.06 6.20
CA PRO A 116 -4.62 -32.18 6.76
C PRO A 116 -4.88 -33.53 6.06
N GLY A 117 -3.82 -34.32 5.88
CA GLY A 117 -3.91 -35.62 5.19
C GLY A 117 -4.11 -35.57 3.67
N SER A 118 -4.20 -34.39 3.06
CA SER A 118 -4.28 -34.23 1.59
C SER A 118 -2.93 -34.03 0.88
N TRP A 119 -1.83 -34.09 1.65
CA TRP A 119 -0.48 -33.77 1.20
C TRP A 119 0.31 -35.02 0.79
N THR A 120 1.07 -34.91 -0.30
CA THR A 120 2.00 -35.93 -0.82
C THR A 120 3.41 -35.38 -0.76
N ASP A 121 4.26 -35.96 0.09
CA ASP A 121 5.68 -35.63 0.18
C ASP A 121 6.46 -36.17 -1.05
N HIS A 122 7.32 -35.35 -1.67
CA HIS A 122 8.20 -35.73 -2.79
C HIS A 122 9.69 -35.80 -2.40
N GLY A 123 10.02 -35.55 -1.14
CA GLY A 123 11.39 -35.55 -0.63
C GLY A 123 12.15 -34.26 -0.94
N SER A 124 13.48 -34.38 -1.08
CA SER A 124 14.38 -33.23 -1.28
C SER A 124 14.27 -32.63 -2.68
N THR A 125 14.22 -31.29 -2.75
CA THR A 125 14.39 -30.53 -4.00
C THR A 125 15.76 -30.78 -4.66
N GLY A 126 16.73 -31.36 -3.95
CA GLY A 126 18.14 -31.44 -4.34
C GLY A 126 18.99 -30.31 -3.82
N LEU A 127 18.39 -29.31 -3.17
CA LEU A 127 19.10 -28.25 -2.46
C LEU A 127 19.31 -28.64 -0.99
N SER A 128 20.56 -28.59 -0.55
CA SER A 128 20.99 -28.90 0.81
C SER A 128 22.26 -28.12 1.15
N SER A 129 22.52 -27.94 2.43
CA SER A 129 23.77 -27.38 2.95
C SER A 129 24.34 -28.29 4.04
N ASP A 130 25.66 -28.34 4.13
CA ASP A 130 26.44 -29.05 5.16
C ASP A 130 27.44 -28.13 5.89
N GLY A 131 27.47 -26.85 5.51
CA GLY A 131 28.40 -25.83 5.99
C GLY A 131 29.50 -25.46 4.99
N SER A 132 29.78 -26.30 3.99
CA SER A 132 30.80 -26.01 2.97
C SER A 132 30.37 -24.95 1.94
N GLN A 133 29.07 -24.66 1.84
CA GLN A 133 28.49 -23.77 0.82
C GLN A 133 28.43 -22.28 1.25
N GLY A 134 28.71 -21.97 2.51
CA GLY A 134 28.62 -20.60 3.07
C GLY A 134 27.21 -20.12 3.43
N TYR A 135 26.16 -20.76 2.91
CA TYR A 135 24.75 -20.49 3.22
C TYR A 135 24.09 -21.57 4.07
N ASN A 136 22.87 -21.30 4.54
CA ASN A 136 21.98 -22.30 5.14
C ASN A 136 20.74 -22.50 4.25
N THR A 137 20.35 -23.75 4.02
CA THR A 137 19.19 -24.10 3.18
C THR A 137 17.93 -24.23 4.02
N ILE A 138 17.47 -23.09 4.54
CA ILE A 138 16.18 -22.92 5.22
C ILE A 138 15.46 -21.67 4.67
N ASP A 139 14.26 -21.38 5.19
CA ASP A 139 13.45 -20.19 4.88
C ASP A 139 13.17 -20.00 3.38
N ALA A 140 12.58 -21.03 2.78
CA ALA A 140 12.39 -21.14 1.34
C ALA A 140 11.16 -20.35 0.83
N ASN A 141 11.40 -19.32 0.02
CA ASN A 141 10.39 -18.57 -0.74
C ASN A 141 10.51 -18.87 -2.24
N TRP A 142 9.44 -19.36 -2.86
CA TRP A 142 9.40 -19.63 -4.31
C TRP A 142 8.59 -18.58 -5.06
N ILE A 143 9.12 -18.14 -6.20
CA ILE A 143 8.43 -17.26 -7.16
C ILE A 143 8.81 -17.66 -8.60
N LYS A 144 8.01 -17.24 -9.58
CA LYS A 144 8.31 -17.41 -10.99
C LYS A 144 8.57 -16.05 -11.66
N ILE A 145 9.78 -15.86 -12.16
CA ILE A 145 10.19 -14.67 -12.91
C ILE A 145 10.17 -15.00 -14.41
N GLY A 146 9.19 -14.45 -15.12
CA GLY A 146 8.90 -14.82 -16.51
C GLY A 146 8.50 -16.30 -16.63
N ASP A 147 9.31 -17.09 -17.33
CA ASP A 147 9.16 -18.55 -17.38
C ASP A 147 10.08 -19.34 -16.43
N GLN A 148 11.03 -18.68 -15.75
CA GLN A 148 11.95 -19.33 -14.83
C GLN A 148 11.41 -19.40 -13.40
N GLY A 149 11.31 -20.60 -12.82
CA GLY A 149 11.09 -20.78 -11.38
C GLY A 149 12.35 -20.40 -10.59
N LEU A 150 12.19 -19.71 -9.46
CA LEU A 150 13.27 -19.17 -8.66
C LEU A 150 12.97 -19.45 -7.19
N LEU A 151 13.93 -20.05 -6.50
CA LEU A 151 13.85 -20.28 -5.06
C LEU A 151 14.82 -19.31 -4.38
N THR A 152 14.26 -18.41 -3.58
CA THR A 152 15.01 -17.56 -2.64
C THR A 152 15.02 -18.24 -1.29
N PHE A 153 16.16 -18.28 -0.60
CA PHE A 153 16.32 -18.98 0.67
C PHE A 153 17.49 -18.39 1.46
N GLY A 154 17.59 -18.72 2.74
CA GLY A 154 18.74 -18.33 3.57
C GLY A 154 18.36 -17.75 4.92
N SER A 155 19.21 -18.03 5.89
CA SER A 155 19.20 -17.53 7.25
C SER A 155 20.65 -17.52 7.71
N TYR A 156 21.14 -16.41 8.27
CA TYR A 156 22.48 -16.23 8.85
C TYR A 156 23.67 -16.58 7.91
N TRP A 157 24.88 -16.71 8.47
CA TRP A 157 26.15 -16.96 7.77
C TRP A 157 26.43 -15.95 6.64
N GLN A 158 26.52 -16.36 5.37
CA GLN A 158 26.71 -15.42 4.25
C GLN A 158 25.39 -14.75 3.79
N GLY A 159 24.25 -15.06 4.40
CA GLY A 159 22.97 -14.38 4.18
C GLY A 159 22.05 -15.08 3.18
N LEU A 160 21.44 -14.29 2.29
CA LEU A 160 20.29 -14.68 1.47
C LEU A 160 20.72 -15.00 0.03
N TYR A 161 20.16 -16.08 -0.50
CA TYR A 161 20.58 -16.69 -1.77
C TYR A 161 19.40 -16.97 -2.70
N GLN A 162 19.68 -17.06 -4.00
CA GLN A 162 18.76 -17.47 -5.04
C GLN A 162 19.32 -18.61 -5.89
N ILE A 163 18.47 -19.58 -6.24
CA ILE A 163 18.77 -20.61 -7.23
C ILE A 163 17.62 -20.79 -8.22
N ASN A 164 17.96 -20.97 -9.50
CA ASN A 164 16.98 -21.32 -10.52
C ASN A 164 16.48 -22.77 -10.29
N MET A 165 15.17 -22.96 -10.40
CA MET A 165 14.51 -24.26 -10.27
C MET A 165 14.28 -24.86 -11.67
N ASP A 166 14.73 -26.10 -11.89
CA ASP A 166 14.45 -26.85 -13.13
C ASP A 166 12.97 -27.25 -13.22
N SER A 167 12.33 -27.45 -12.07
CA SER A 167 10.89 -27.63 -11.93
C SER A 167 10.47 -27.24 -10.50
N PRO A 168 9.17 -27.09 -10.19
CA PRO A 168 8.76 -26.88 -8.80
C PRO A 168 9.29 -27.94 -7.82
N LEU A 169 9.50 -29.19 -8.27
CA LEU A 169 10.03 -30.27 -7.44
C LEU A 169 11.57 -30.34 -7.39
N LYS A 170 12.30 -29.50 -8.16
CA LYS A 170 13.75 -29.70 -8.36
C LYS A 170 14.53 -28.39 -8.53
N ALA A 171 15.52 -28.17 -7.66
CA ALA A 171 16.53 -27.14 -7.82
C ALA A 171 17.50 -27.50 -8.98
N GLY A 172 17.88 -26.50 -9.78
CA GLY A 172 18.82 -26.67 -10.88
C GLY A 172 20.26 -26.86 -10.41
N THR A 173 21.15 -27.18 -11.36
CA THR A 173 22.56 -27.54 -11.09
C THR A 173 23.53 -26.36 -11.04
N ALA A 174 23.06 -25.14 -11.28
CA ALA A 174 23.86 -23.92 -11.16
C ALA A 174 24.08 -23.55 -9.68
N ALA A 175 25.24 -22.97 -9.36
CA ALA A 175 25.50 -22.46 -8.02
C ALA A 175 24.48 -21.37 -7.62
N ALA A 176 24.01 -21.40 -6.37
CA ALA A 176 23.15 -20.36 -5.84
C ALA A 176 23.91 -19.02 -5.74
N ALA A 177 23.28 -17.93 -6.17
CA ALA A 177 23.84 -16.59 -6.10
C ALA A 177 23.43 -15.91 -4.79
N ASN A 178 24.35 -15.24 -4.10
CA ASN A 178 24.03 -14.35 -2.99
C ASN A 178 23.27 -13.12 -3.50
N ILE A 179 22.27 -12.65 -2.76
CA ILE A 179 21.45 -11.48 -3.11
C ILE A 179 21.31 -10.44 -1.99
N ALA A 180 21.59 -10.80 -0.74
CA ALA A 180 21.62 -9.88 0.38
C ALA A 180 22.42 -10.45 1.57
N TYR A 181 23.15 -9.59 2.27
CA TYR A 181 24.06 -9.97 3.34
C TYR A 181 24.14 -8.87 4.41
N ASN A 182 24.09 -9.27 5.68
CA ASN A 182 24.30 -8.40 6.82
C ASN A 182 25.75 -8.54 7.28
N GLY A 183 26.59 -7.53 7.03
CA GLY A 183 28.01 -7.53 7.40
C GLY A 183 28.28 -7.53 8.91
N THR A 184 27.31 -7.12 9.72
CA THR A 184 27.43 -7.09 11.18
C THR A 184 27.25 -8.49 11.76
N ALA A 185 28.31 -9.04 12.37
CA ALA A 185 28.26 -10.31 13.10
C ALA A 185 27.14 -10.27 14.17
N PRO A 186 26.32 -11.34 14.35
CA PRO A 186 26.48 -12.69 13.80
C PRO A 186 25.90 -12.91 12.40
N HIS A 187 25.75 -11.85 11.60
CA HIS A 187 25.12 -11.87 10.26
C HIS A 187 23.63 -12.19 10.32
N ALA A 188 22.93 -11.62 11.30
CA ALA A 188 21.50 -11.85 11.53
C ALA A 188 20.65 -11.25 10.39
N ILE A 189 20.40 -12.07 9.37
CA ILE A 189 19.53 -11.82 8.22
C ILE A 189 18.89 -13.14 7.79
N GLU A 190 17.56 -13.21 7.73
CA GLU A 190 16.81 -14.46 7.46
C GLU A 190 15.39 -14.19 6.97
N ALA A 191 14.56 -15.24 6.84
CA ALA A 191 13.18 -15.17 6.36
C ALA A 191 13.01 -14.35 5.05
N PRO A 192 13.74 -14.65 3.95
CA PRO A 192 13.60 -13.94 2.69
C PRO A 192 12.22 -14.18 2.06
N TYR A 193 11.56 -13.12 1.63
CA TYR A 193 10.33 -13.21 0.86
C TYR A 193 10.38 -12.26 -0.34
N LEU A 194 10.44 -12.83 -1.55
CA LEU A 194 10.46 -12.06 -2.78
C LEU A 194 9.03 -11.78 -3.28
N PHE A 195 8.66 -10.51 -3.30
CA PHE A 195 7.31 -10.03 -3.57
C PHE A 195 7.30 -9.09 -4.79
N HIS A 196 6.62 -9.49 -5.87
CA HIS A 196 6.50 -8.66 -7.07
C HIS A 196 5.31 -7.70 -6.96
N TYR A 197 5.57 -6.39 -7.08
CA TYR A 197 4.55 -5.35 -7.02
C TYR A 197 4.85 -4.21 -8.00
N LEU A 198 3.86 -3.85 -8.81
CA LEU A 198 4.02 -3.00 -10.00
C LEU A 198 5.18 -3.53 -10.87
N ASP A 199 6.21 -2.73 -11.11
CA ASP A 199 7.37 -3.06 -11.95
C ASP A 199 8.63 -3.43 -11.14
N PHE A 200 8.49 -3.63 -9.82
CA PHE A 200 9.60 -3.95 -8.92
C PHE A 200 9.41 -5.28 -8.18
N TYR A 201 10.53 -5.94 -7.92
CA TYR A 201 10.65 -7.09 -7.04
C TYR A 201 11.20 -6.62 -5.69
N TYR A 202 10.39 -6.74 -4.64
CA TYR A 202 10.75 -6.38 -3.27
C TYR A 202 11.23 -7.62 -2.53
N LEU A 203 12.51 -7.65 -2.17
CA LEU A 203 13.04 -8.62 -1.21
C LEU A 203 12.74 -8.09 0.19
N PHE A 204 11.69 -8.62 0.81
CA PHE A 204 11.52 -8.50 2.25
C PHE A 204 12.41 -9.55 2.94
N PHE A 205 12.93 -9.20 4.10
CA PHE A 205 13.71 -10.11 4.94
C PHE A 205 13.64 -9.65 6.39
N SER A 206 13.85 -10.57 7.33
CA SER A 206 14.00 -10.22 8.73
C SER A 206 15.48 -10.04 9.09
N SER A 207 15.76 -9.27 10.13
CA SER A 207 17.12 -9.06 10.67
C SER A 207 17.10 -8.82 12.17
N GLY A 208 18.20 -9.12 12.86
CA GLY A 208 18.23 -9.16 14.33
C GLY A 208 17.84 -10.55 14.87
N ARG A 209 17.75 -10.69 16.20
CA ARG A 209 17.54 -11.99 16.86
C ARG A 209 16.06 -12.36 16.97
N ALA A 210 15.61 -13.37 16.22
CA ALA A 210 14.23 -13.87 16.24
C ALA A 210 13.76 -14.46 17.58
N ASN A 211 14.68 -15.03 18.36
CA ASN A 211 14.33 -16.02 19.38
C ASN A 211 15.00 -15.79 20.76
N GLY A 212 14.44 -16.42 21.80
CA GLY A 212 15.01 -16.51 23.14
C GLY A 212 14.58 -15.43 24.15
N TYR A 213 13.61 -14.58 23.80
CA TYR A 213 13.20 -13.42 24.60
C TYR A 213 12.79 -13.75 26.05
N GLU A 214 12.21 -14.93 26.30
CA GLU A 214 11.80 -15.35 27.65
C GLU A 214 12.94 -15.43 28.69
N THR A 215 14.20 -15.57 28.23
CA THR A 215 15.37 -15.66 29.12
C THR A 215 16.46 -14.62 28.84
N ASN A 216 16.44 -13.99 27.67
CA ASN A 216 17.36 -12.91 27.32
C ASN A 216 16.75 -12.01 26.23
N PHE A 217 16.56 -10.73 26.55
CA PHE A 217 16.13 -9.71 25.58
C PHE A 217 17.33 -9.19 24.76
N PRO A 218 17.18 -8.86 23.47
CA PRO A 218 18.23 -8.16 22.71
C PRO A 218 18.45 -6.72 23.25
N PRO A 219 19.64 -6.14 23.04
CA PRO A 219 19.80 -4.69 23.02
C PRO A 219 18.85 -4.03 22.00
N GLN A 220 18.43 -2.80 22.26
CA GLN A 220 17.56 -2.05 21.35
C GLN A 220 18.22 -1.87 19.97
N GLY A 221 17.55 -2.34 18.92
CA GLY A 221 18.07 -2.40 17.55
C GLY A 221 18.68 -3.76 17.16
N GLU A 222 18.86 -4.69 18.11
CA GLU A 222 19.19 -6.09 17.84
C GLU A 222 17.95 -7.00 17.84
N GLU A 223 16.75 -6.48 18.17
CA GLU A 223 15.50 -7.21 17.97
C GLU A 223 15.26 -7.58 16.50
N TYR A 224 14.47 -8.64 16.35
CA TYR A 224 13.93 -9.05 15.06
C TYR A 224 13.06 -7.92 14.49
N ARG A 225 13.33 -7.57 13.23
CA ARG A 225 12.65 -6.51 12.49
C ARG A 225 12.55 -6.88 11.02
N ILE A 226 11.50 -6.40 10.35
CA ILE A 226 11.33 -6.55 8.91
C ILE A 226 12.05 -5.40 8.19
N ASN A 227 12.94 -5.77 7.27
CA ASN A 227 13.63 -4.90 6.32
C ASN A 227 13.17 -5.19 4.88
N VAL A 228 13.43 -4.26 3.96
CA VAL A 228 13.17 -4.43 2.52
C VAL A 228 14.25 -3.80 1.65
N CYS A 229 14.55 -4.46 0.54
CA CYS A 229 15.26 -3.93 -0.63
C CYS A 229 14.38 -4.12 -1.89
N ARG A 230 14.55 -3.31 -2.93
CA ARG A 230 13.90 -3.48 -4.24
C ARG A 230 14.90 -3.74 -5.36
N SER A 231 14.46 -4.45 -6.39
CA SER A 231 15.20 -4.82 -7.60
C SER A 231 14.29 -4.67 -8.82
N SER A 232 14.87 -4.32 -9.96
CA SER A 232 14.16 -4.26 -11.25
C SER A 232 14.03 -5.63 -11.91
N THR A 233 14.98 -6.55 -11.66
CA THR A 233 15.03 -7.87 -12.32
C THR A 233 14.57 -9.04 -11.44
N GLY A 234 14.42 -8.78 -10.14
CA GLY A 234 14.26 -9.77 -9.07
C GLY A 234 15.53 -10.58 -8.75
N ARG A 235 16.70 -10.17 -9.24
CA ARG A 235 17.94 -10.98 -9.25
C ARG A 235 19.21 -10.16 -8.98
N GLY A 236 19.61 -10.08 -7.73
CA GLY A 236 20.92 -9.53 -7.32
C GLY A 236 21.06 -8.00 -7.36
N ASP A 237 20.32 -7.29 -8.22
CA ASP A 237 20.23 -5.81 -8.24
C ASP A 237 19.35 -5.25 -7.11
N PHE A 238 19.43 -5.83 -5.90
CA PHE A 238 18.65 -5.39 -4.74
C PHE A 238 19.32 -4.21 -4.05
N VAL A 239 18.61 -3.08 -3.96
CA VAL A 239 19.02 -1.88 -3.25
C VAL A 239 17.93 -1.38 -2.30
N ASP A 240 18.32 -0.70 -1.24
CA ASP A 240 17.40 -0.12 -0.27
C ASP A 240 16.91 1.29 -0.64
N LYS A 241 16.16 1.93 0.27
CA LYS A 241 15.60 3.28 0.11
C LYS A 241 16.65 4.41 0.13
N ASN A 242 17.93 4.10 0.31
CA ASN A 242 19.05 5.04 0.17
C ASN A 242 19.94 4.66 -1.03
N GLY A 243 19.57 3.63 -1.80
CA GLY A 243 20.38 3.08 -2.89
C GLY A 243 21.53 2.19 -2.42
N VAL A 244 21.62 1.84 -1.13
CA VAL A 244 22.67 0.96 -0.60
C VAL A 244 22.36 -0.47 -1.04
N SER A 245 23.39 -1.17 -1.52
CA SER A 245 23.27 -2.56 -1.96
C SER A 245 22.85 -3.47 -0.81
N CYS A 246 21.89 -4.35 -1.05
CA CYS A 246 21.47 -5.35 -0.08
C CYS A 246 22.62 -6.35 0.24
N LEU A 247 23.60 -6.48 -0.66
CA LEU A 247 24.85 -7.25 -0.44
C LEU A 247 25.83 -6.55 0.52
N GLU A 248 25.63 -5.25 0.78
CA GLU A 248 26.50 -4.38 1.57
C GLU A 248 25.82 -3.93 2.87
N SER A 249 24.91 -4.76 3.40
CA SER A 249 24.04 -4.47 4.57
C SER A 249 22.98 -3.39 4.35
N GLY A 250 22.69 -3.01 3.10
CA GLY A 250 21.52 -2.20 2.77
C GLY A 250 20.21 -2.90 3.17
N GLY A 251 19.24 -2.12 3.65
CA GLY A 251 17.96 -2.68 4.10
C GLY A 251 17.11 -1.64 4.82
N THR A 252 15.97 -1.28 4.24
CA THR A 252 15.08 -0.30 4.85
C THR A 252 14.10 -0.97 5.80
N THR A 253 14.22 -0.69 7.10
CA THR A 253 13.29 -1.20 8.11
C THR A 253 11.87 -0.67 7.86
N VAL A 254 10.91 -1.58 7.76
CA VAL A 254 9.48 -1.29 7.59
C VAL A 254 8.66 -1.61 8.83
N LEU A 255 9.16 -2.49 9.70
CA LEU A 255 8.52 -2.83 10.98
C LEU A 255 9.58 -3.29 11.99
N ALA A 256 9.60 -2.70 13.18
CA ALA A 256 10.45 -3.11 14.31
C ALA A 256 9.65 -3.08 15.63
N SER A 257 10.27 -3.41 16.75
CA SER A 257 9.62 -3.35 18.07
C SER A 257 9.06 -1.95 18.38
N HIS A 258 7.80 -1.90 18.81
CA HIS A 258 7.06 -0.69 19.19
C HIS A 258 5.86 -1.05 20.07
N ASP A 259 5.42 -0.14 20.94
CA ASP A 259 4.24 -0.31 21.80
C ASP A 259 4.18 -1.69 22.51
N ASN A 260 3.26 -2.58 22.11
CA ASN A 260 3.15 -3.95 22.62
C ASN A 260 3.63 -5.03 21.63
N VAL A 261 4.27 -4.63 20.53
CA VAL A 261 4.84 -5.48 19.48
C VAL A 261 6.34 -5.59 19.72
N TYR A 262 6.84 -6.79 20.00
CA TYR A 262 8.27 -7.02 20.22
C TYR A 262 8.81 -8.11 19.29
N GLY A 263 9.90 -7.79 18.58
CA GLY A 263 10.54 -8.71 17.64
C GLY A 263 9.72 -9.10 16.39
N PRO A 264 9.06 -8.17 15.67
CA PRO A 264 8.28 -8.52 14.48
C PRO A 264 9.16 -8.96 13.29
N GLY A 265 8.92 -10.16 12.78
CA GLY A 265 9.59 -10.73 11.61
C GLY A 265 8.91 -12.00 11.09
N GLY A 266 9.61 -12.81 10.29
CA GLY A 266 9.05 -14.03 9.67
C GLY A 266 7.95 -13.72 8.64
N GLN A 267 8.13 -12.64 7.86
CA GLN A 267 7.03 -11.98 7.18
C GLN A 267 6.58 -12.62 5.84
N VAL A 268 5.27 -12.62 5.60
CA VAL A 268 4.64 -12.99 4.31
C VAL A 268 3.78 -11.83 3.77
N PRO A 269 4.34 -10.98 2.88
CA PRO A 269 3.60 -9.92 2.18
C PRO A 269 2.53 -10.50 1.22
N ILE A 270 1.27 -10.07 1.38
CA ILE A 270 0.14 -10.54 0.56
C ILE A 270 -0.54 -9.40 -0.21
N HIS A 271 -0.56 -9.48 -1.55
CA HIS A 271 -1.22 -8.48 -2.38
C HIS A 271 -2.73 -8.74 -2.53
N ARG A 272 -3.57 -7.96 -1.83
CA ARG A 272 -5.04 -8.05 -1.84
C ARG A 272 -5.69 -7.55 -3.14
N SER A 273 -5.47 -8.24 -4.25
CA SER A 273 -6.08 -7.86 -5.54
C SER A 273 -7.48 -8.48 -5.75
N ASN A 274 -8.44 -7.63 -6.14
CA ASN A 274 -9.87 -7.98 -6.24
C ASN A 274 -10.28 -8.58 -7.59
N LYS A 275 -9.81 -9.81 -7.84
CA LYS A 275 -9.78 -10.51 -9.14
C LYS A 275 -10.90 -11.57 -9.30
N THR A 276 -12.14 -11.22 -9.67
CA THR A 276 -13.29 -12.17 -9.66
C THR A 276 -13.14 -13.46 -10.52
N LYS A 277 -13.66 -14.59 -10.01
CA LYS A 277 -13.53 -15.95 -10.57
C LYS A 277 -13.92 -16.09 -12.06
N LYS A 278 -13.08 -16.80 -12.82
CA LYS A 278 -13.38 -17.29 -14.19
C LYS A 278 -13.93 -18.72 -14.16
N LYS A 279 -14.92 -19.02 -15.03
CA LYS A 279 -15.22 -20.39 -15.49
C LYS A 279 -14.79 -20.55 -16.96
N LYS A 280 -14.32 -21.74 -17.34
CA LYS A 280 -13.93 -22.11 -18.71
C LYS A 280 -15.10 -22.72 -19.47
N ASN A 281 -15.25 -22.46 -20.79
CA ASN A 281 -15.33 -23.56 -21.77
C ASN A 281 -15.26 -23.17 -23.28
N THR A 282 -14.76 -24.14 -24.05
CA THR A 282 -15.01 -24.47 -25.48
C THR A 282 -14.61 -23.54 -26.65
N ARG A 283 -13.96 -24.19 -27.64
CA ARG A 283 -13.34 -23.74 -28.91
C ARG A 283 -14.33 -23.28 -30.00
N PHE A 284 -13.83 -22.47 -30.95
CA PHE A 284 -13.62 -22.82 -32.39
C PHE A 284 -12.74 -21.71 -33.07
N PRO A 285 -12.25 -21.81 -34.35
CA PRO A 285 -10.90 -21.35 -34.66
C PRO A 285 -10.73 -20.33 -35.81
N ALA A 286 -9.52 -19.76 -35.86
CA ALA A 286 -8.79 -19.26 -37.03
C ALA A 286 -9.40 -18.13 -37.90
N PHE A 287 -8.85 -16.93 -37.74
CA PHE A 287 -8.22 -16.20 -38.85
C PHE A 287 -6.85 -15.67 -38.35
N GLU A 288 -5.83 -15.65 -39.21
CA GLU A 288 -4.50 -15.12 -38.88
C GLU A 288 -4.31 -13.71 -39.45
N GLU A 289 -3.90 -12.77 -38.62
CA GLU A 289 -2.95 -11.73 -39.03
C GLU A 289 -2.06 -11.34 -37.84
N LYS A 290 -0.84 -10.87 -38.10
CA LYS A 290 0.27 -10.97 -37.14
C LYS A 290 0.53 -9.70 -36.34
N THR A 291 0.31 -9.75 -35.03
CA THR A 291 1.22 -9.17 -34.01
C THR A 291 1.02 -9.81 -32.62
N TRP A 292 2.06 -9.73 -31.80
CA TRP A 292 2.28 -10.45 -30.54
C TRP A 292 1.18 -10.33 -29.45
N PRO A 293 0.71 -11.44 -28.85
CA PRO A 293 -0.13 -11.45 -27.64
C PRO A 293 0.74 -11.40 -26.36
N GLU A 294 0.39 -10.63 -25.32
CA GLU A 294 -0.68 -10.85 -24.35
C GLU A 294 -0.67 -12.23 -23.64
N LYS A 295 -0.51 -12.21 -22.31
CA LYS A 295 -0.97 -13.30 -21.41
C LYS A 295 -1.59 -12.73 -20.11
N PRO A 296 -2.55 -13.43 -19.47
CA PRO A 296 -3.44 -12.78 -18.49
C PRO A 296 -3.53 -13.47 -17.10
N SER A 297 -4.09 -12.77 -16.10
CA SER A 297 -5.36 -13.31 -15.55
C SER A 297 -5.41 -14.10 -14.23
N LEU A 298 -4.66 -13.70 -13.20
CA LEU A 298 -5.18 -13.23 -11.89
C LEU A 298 -6.46 -13.89 -11.27
N ILE A 299 -6.36 -14.43 -10.03
CA ILE A 299 -7.40 -14.70 -8.97
C ILE A 299 -6.77 -14.53 -7.53
N HIS A 300 -7.40 -14.27 -6.33
CA HIS A 300 -8.65 -13.54 -5.92
C HIS A 300 -8.82 -13.28 -4.36
N HIS A 301 -9.15 -12.04 -3.90
CA HIS A 301 -9.80 -11.68 -2.57
C HIS A 301 -9.04 -12.03 -1.24
N GLN A 302 -9.67 -12.12 -0.04
CA GLN A 302 -10.11 -11.08 0.96
C GLN A 302 -10.77 -11.72 2.24
N HIS A 303 -10.65 -11.10 3.44
CA HIS A 303 -11.71 -10.85 4.48
C HIS A 303 -12.02 -11.68 5.77
N VAL A 304 -11.84 -11.03 6.96
CA VAL A 304 -12.88 -10.66 7.99
C VAL A 304 -13.24 -11.52 9.25
N PHE A 305 -12.62 -11.13 10.38
CA PHE A 305 -13.13 -10.87 11.77
C PHE A 305 -13.64 -11.92 12.80
N SER A 306 -13.25 -11.64 14.07
CA SER A 306 -13.99 -11.78 15.37
C SER A 306 -13.99 -13.16 16.07
N HIS A 307 -14.03 -13.30 17.41
CA HIS A 307 -13.85 -12.42 18.59
C HIS A 307 -13.51 -13.32 19.80
N LEU A 308 -13.04 -12.77 20.93
CA LEU A 308 -12.92 -13.50 22.20
C LEU A 308 -13.36 -12.61 23.39
N HIS A 309 -13.64 -13.22 24.54
CA HIS A 309 -14.22 -12.59 25.73
C HIS A 309 -13.31 -12.72 26.97
N ASP A 310 -13.40 -11.73 27.85
CA ASP A 310 -13.10 -11.70 29.29
C ASP A 310 -12.08 -12.67 29.91
N LEU A 311 -11.15 -12.10 30.68
CA LEU A 311 -11.30 -12.11 32.15
C LEU A 311 -10.47 -11.01 32.84
N THR A 312 -10.93 -10.57 34.02
CA THR A 312 -10.46 -9.39 34.76
C THR A 312 -9.53 -9.72 35.94
N THR A 313 -8.63 -8.81 36.34
CA THR A 313 -8.27 -8.46 37.76
C THR A 313 -7.41 -7.17 37.79
N THR A 314 -7.21 -6.57 38.98
CA THR A 314 -6.95 -5.12 39.21
C THR A 314 -5.54 -4.72 39.70
N MET A 315 -5.14 -3.49 39.32
CA MET A 315 -4.43 -2.44 40.09
C MET A 315 -3.27 -2.77 41.07
N ALA A 316 -2.13 -2.07 40.88
CA ALA A 316 -1.46 -1.24 41.90
C ALA A 316 -0.35 -0.37 41.26
N ASP A 317 0.03 0.75 41.90
CA ASP A 317 0.97 1.76 41.37
C ASP A 317 2.44 1.52 41.74
N TYR A 318 3.37 2.07 40.95
CA TYR A 318 4.67 2.57 41.43
C TYR A 318 5.28 3.59 40.45
N GLU A 319 5.77 4.72 40.97
CA GLU A 319 6.62 5.68 40.23
C GLU A 319 8.08 5.49 40.64
N ASP A 320 9.03 5.68 39.72
CA ASP A 320 10.35 6.24 40.05
C ASP A 320 11.04 6.83 38.80
N THR A 321 12.04 7.70 38.97
CA THR A 321 12.69 8.48 37.89
C THR A 321 14.23 8.53 38.04
N ILE A 322 14.94 9.42 37.29
CA ILE A 322 16.39 9.79 37.42
C ILE A 322 17.37 8.76 36.78
N GLU A 323 18.41 9.09 35.98
CA GLU A 323 18.90 10.35 35.37
C GLU A 323 19.69 10.08 34.05
N VAL A 324 20.38 11.08 33.47
CA VAL A 324 21.09 11.04 32.17
C VAL A 324 22.60 11.35 32.30
N ASP A 325 23.45 10.68 31.51
CA ASP A 325 24.90 10.97 31.37
C ASP A 325 25.26 11.54 29.98
N TRP A 326 26.39 12.24 29.86
CA TRP A 326 26.74 13.10 28.72
C TRP A 326 28.02 12.64 27.98
N GLY A 327 27.89 12.29 26.69
CA GLY A 327 29.01 11.96 25.79
C GLY A 327 29.05 12.85 24.55
N VAL A 328 30.23 13.39 24.20
CA VAL A 328 30.41 14.39 23.12
C VAL A 328 31.32 13.86 22.02
N ALA A 329 30.88 13.97 20.75
CA ALA A 329 31.74 14.04 19.57
C ALA A 329 30.99 14.63 18.36
N THR A 330 31.62 15.57 17.64
CA THR A 330 31.22 16.07 16.32
C THR A 330 32.36 15.85 15.31
N PRO A 331 32.04 15.67 14.03
CA PRO A 331 32.86 16.25 12.96
C PRO A 331 32.03 17.15 12.01
N ASP A 332 32.72 18.01 11.26
CA ASP A 332 32.14 19.06 10.43
C ASP A 332 31.32 18.59 9.22
N LEU A 333 30.37 19.44 8.81
CA LEU A 333 29.90 19.52 7.42
C LEU A 333 30.56 20.73 6.76
N THR A 334 31.17 20.53 5.58
CA THR A 334 31.63 21.64 4.73
C THR A 334 30.44 22.26 4.01
N ASP A 335 30.29 23.57 4.16
CA ASP A 335 29.34 24.41 3.44
C ASP A 335 29.62 24.41 1.92
N ASP A 336 28.57 24.38 1.11
CA ASP A 336 28.60 24.89 -0.26
C ASP A 336 27.21 25.45 -0.64
N THR A 337 27.16 26.77 -0.83
CA THR A 337 25.90 27.53 -0.79
C THR A 337 25.13 27.55 -2.11
N SER A 338 23.80 27.37 -2.08
CA SER A 338 22.82 28.22 -2.79
C SER A 338 21.38 27.68 -2.76
N SER A 339 20.47 28.39 -2.06
CA SER A 339 19.02 28.57 -2.36
C SER A 339 18.24 29.01 -1.10
N GLU A 340 18.37 30.29 -0.72
CA GLU A 340 17.62 30.88 0.40
C GLU A 340 16.15 31.16 0.04
N ALA A 341 15.34 30.11 -0.14
CA ALA A 341 13.91 30.22 -0.46
C ALA A 341 13.01 29.17 0.21
N SER A 342 13.56 28.25 1.01
CA SER A 342 12.83 27.12 1.63
C SER A 342 12.81 27.21 3.16
N THR A 343 12.38 28.35 3.71
CA THR A 343 12.55 28.69 5.12
C THR A 343 11.53 28.01 6.04
N SER A 344 11.93 26.89 6.64
CA SER A 344 11.39 26.26 7.86
C SER A 344 9.85 26.07 7.98
N LEU A 345 9.41 24.81 7.93
CA LEU A 345 8.10 24.39 8.45
C LEU A 345 7.91 24.88 9.89
N ARG A 346 6.78 25.56 10.18
CA ARG A 346 6.34 25.80 11.56
C ARG A 346 5.83 24.49 12.15
N SER A 347 6.18 24.20 13.40
CA SER A 347 5.82 22.95 14.10
C SER A 347 4.32 22.64 14.05
N THR A 348 3.48 23.67 14.13
CA THR A 348 2.01 23.58 14.10
C THR A 348 1.41 23.02 12.80
N VAL A 349 2.19 22.98 11.70
CA VAL A 349 1.74 22.43 10.40
C VAL A 349 1.84 20.89 10.36
N LEU A 350 2.60 20.29 11.28
CA LEU A 350 2.76 18.84 11.40
C LEU A 350 1.88 18.23 12.51
N GLU A 351 1.10 19.05 13.20
CA GLU A 351 0.09 18.58 14.17
C GLU A 351 -1.11 17.99 13.40
N TYR A 352 -1.65 16.89 13.91
CA TYR A 352 -2.84 16.23 13.38
C TYR A 352 -4.00 16.37 14.35
N GLU A 353 -5.21 16.57 13.84
CA GLU A 353 -6.42 16.59 14.67
C GLU A 353 -7.14 15.24 14.58
N PHE A 354 -7.61 14.71 15.72
CA PHE A 354 -8.40 13.48 15.76
C PHE A 354 -9.85 13.80 16.13
N ARG A 355 -10.78 13.56 15.21
CA ARG A 355 -12.23 13.72 15.41
C ARG A 355 -12.97 12.46 14.96
N HIS A 356 -14.09 12.12 15.59
CA HIS A 356 -14.96 10.99 15.22
C HIS A 356 -14.26 9.61 15.05
N GLY A 357 -13.06 9.42 15.61
CA GLY A 357 -12.25 8.21 15.44
C GLY A 357 -11.37 8.17 14.17
N ARG A 358 -11.22 9.30 13.46
CA ARG A 358 -10.43 9.46 12.24
C ARG A 358 -9.40 10.59 12.40
N ARG A 359 -8.32 10.57 11.60
CA ARG A 359 -7.29 11.63 11.59
C ARG A 359 -7.60 12.68 10.53
N TYR A 360 -7.39 13.95 10.84
CA TYR A 360 -7.57 15.11 9.98
C TYR A 360 -6.32 16.00 10.04
N HIS A 361 -6.18 16.92 9.09
CA HIS A 361 -5.19 18.01 9.18
C HIS A 361 -5.55 18.97 10.34
N SER A 362 -4.57 19.69 10.91
CA SER A 362 -4.81 20.61 12.03
C SER A 362 -5.69 21.82 11.67
N THR A 363 -6.32 22.37 12.70
CA THR A 363 -7.28 23.49 12.66
C THR A 363 -6.77 24.78 11.98
N HIS A 364 -5.47 24.91 11.72
CA HIS A 364 -4.86 26.11 11.14
C HIS A 364 -4.85 26.12 9.59
N ALA A 365 -5.28 25.05 8.91
CA ALA A 365 -5.36 24.99 7.44
C ALA A 365 -6.79 25.13 6.85
N GLY A 366 -7.77 25.53 7.65
CA GLY A 366 -9.11 25.88 7.17
C GLY A 366 -10.12 24.72 7.12
N ASN A 367 -11.19 24.89 6.32
CA ASN A 367 -12.40 24.05 6.36
C ASN A 367 -12.23 22.72 5.60
N TYR A 368 -11.22 21.90 5.93
CA TYR A 368 -11.10 20.56 5.34
C TYR A 368 -11.77 19.52 6.25
N HIS A 369 -12.82 18.86 5.74
CA HIS A 369 -13.70 17.98 6.51
C HIS A 369 -13.58 16.49 6.16
N PHE A 370 -12.59 16.10 5.35
CA PHE A 370 -12.27 14.71 5.04
C PHE A 370 -11.02 14.25 5.82
N PRO A 371 -10.92 12.97 6.20
CA PRO A 371 -9.78 12.47 6.93
C PRO A 371 -8.51 12.38 6.07
N ASN A 372 -7.38 12.07 6.71
CA ASN A 372 -6.09 11.78 6.08
C ASN A 372 -5.34 10.61 6.75
N ASP A 373 -6.02 9.81 7.57
CA ASP A 373 -5.49 8.53 8.11
C ASP A 373 -5.22 7.49 7.02
N GLU A 374 -4.51 6.44 7.40
CA GLU A 374 -3.97 5.39 6.52
C GLU A 374 -5.10 4.64 5.80
N VAL A 375 -6.26 4.47 6.44
CA VAL A 375 -7.47 3.88 5.83
C VAL A 375 -8.02 4.75 4.71
N GLU A 376 -7.94 6.08 4.84
CA GLU A 376 -8.32 7.01 3.78
C GLU A 376 -7.29 7.06 2.65
N GLN A 377 -5.99 6.91 2.97
CA GLN A 377 -4.93 6.82 1.98
C GLN A 377 -5.09 5.59 1.08
N GLU A 378 -5.38 4.41 1.67
CA GLU A 378 -5.73 3.20 0.90
C GLU A 378 -6.95 3.42 -0.02
N ARG A 379 -7.96 4.18 0.44
CA ARG A 379 -9.13 4.54 -0.36
C ARG A 379 -8.76 5.45 -1.54
N LEU A 380 -7.93 6.46 -1.31
CA LEU A 380 -7.49 7.40 -2.35
C LEU A 380 -6.63 6.71 -3.43
N ASP A 381 -5.75 5.78 -3.05
CA ASP A 381 -4.97 4.98 -4.00
C ASP A 381 -5.86 4.04 -4.84
N MET A 382 -6.89 3.44 -4.23
CA MET A 382 -7.93 2.72 -4.98
C MET A 382 -8.68 3.65 -5.96
N VAL A 383 -8.98 4.89 -5.57
CA VAL A 383 -9.64 5.87 -6.44
C VAL A 383 -8.73 6.32 -7.59
N HIS A 384 -7.42 6.47 -7.37
CA HIS A 384 -6.46 6.65 -8.46
C HIS A 384 -6.55 5.48 -9.47
N HIS A 385 -6.61 4.23 -9.00
CA HIS A 385 -6.77 3.08 -9.88
C HIS A 385 -8.08 3.11 -10.67
N ILE A 386 -9.21 3.50 -10.05
CA ILE A 386 -10.50 3.66 -10.74
C ILE A 386 -10.35 4.62 -11.93
N TYR A 387 -9.78 5.81 -11.72
CA TYR A 387 -9.68 6.82 -12.77
C TYR A 387 -8.65 6.44 -13.85
N TYR A 388 -7.47 5.94 -13.49
CA TYR A 388 -6.48 5.43 -14.46
C TYR A 388 -7.08 4.34 -15.36
N ARG A 389 -7.87 3.42 -14.79
CA ARG A 389 -8.56 2.37 -15.57
C ARG A 389 -9.78 2.89 -16.33
N LEU A 390 -10.45 3.95 -15.88
CA LEU A 390 -11.54 4.60 -16.62
C LEU A 390 -11.01 5.33 -17.86
N LEU A 391 -9.87 6.04 -17.75
CA LEU A 391 -9.23 6.80 -18.84
C LEU A 391 -8.44 5.94 -19.85
N HIS A 392 -8.64 4.61 -19.80
CA HIS A 392 -8.01 3.59 -20.65
C HIS A 392 -6.52 3.33 -20.37
N ASN A 393 -6.11 3.31 -19.11
CA ASN A 393 -4.70 3.22 -18.66
C ASN A 393 -3.90 4.46 -19.10
N ARG A 394 -4.36 5.64 -18.69
CA ARG A 394 -3.66 6.91 -18.89
C ARG A 394 -3.82 7.77 -17.65
N LEU A 395 -2.77 8.52 -17.32
CA LEU A 395 -2.76 9.47 -16.20
C LEU A 395 -3.42 10.80 -16.56
N PHE A 396 -3.27 11.25 -17.81
CA PHE A 396 -3.79 12.50 -18.35
C PHE A 396 -4.27 12.33 -19.81
N LEU A 397 -5.00 13.31 -20.34
CA LEU A 397 -5.56 13.36 -21.69
C LEU A 397 -5.03 14.52 -22.55
N ALA A 398 -4.35 15.51 -21.95
CA ALA A 398 -3.75 16.65 -22.64
C ALA A 398 -2.71 16.21 -23.70
N PRO A 399 -2.75 16.78 -24.93
CA PRO A 399 -1.84 16.40 -26.02
C PRO A 399 -0.48 17.09 -25.88
N ILE A 400 0.28 16.71 -24.85
CA ILE A 400 1.60 17.26 -24.51
C ILE A 400 2.64 16.14 -24.35
N ASP A 401 3.84 16.36 -24.90
CA ASP A 401 5.04 15.60 -24.57
C ASP A 401 5.66 16.18 -23.28
N LEU A 402 5.89 15.33 -22.29
CA LEU A 402 6.41 15.70 -20.97
C LEU A 402 7.94 15.72 -20.88
N ALA A 403 8.67 15.33 -21.94
CA ALA A 403 10.12 15.42 -21.98
C ALA A 403 10.61 16.86 -21.75
N GLY A 404 11.43 17.08 -20.72
CA GLY A 404 11.93 18.39 -20.33
C GLY A 404 10.86 19.38 -19.85
N LYS A 405 9.72 18.89 -19.32
CA LYS A 405 8.60 19.73 -18.86
C LYS A 405 8.46 19.82 -17.35
N ARG A 406 7.87 20.92 -16.88
CA ARG A 406 7.40 21.10 -15.49
C ARG A 406 5.92 20.78 -15.38
N ILE A 407 5.57 19.90 -14.45
CA ILE A 407 4.20 19.50 -14.15
C ILE A 407 3.86 19.86 -12.70
N LEU A 408 2.65 20.36 -12.45
CA LEU A 408 2.08 20.56 -11.12
C LEU A 408 0.86 19.63 -10.94
N ASP A 409 0.76 18.98 -9.78
CA ASP A 409 -0.38 18.18 -9.35
C ASP A 409 -1.01 18.83 -8.10
N ILE A 410 -2.21 19.39 -8.27
CA ILE A 410 -2.94 20.18 -7.27
C ILE A 410 -3.85 19.26 -6.44
N GLY A 411 -3.61 19.21 -5.12
CA GLY A 411 -4.32 18.28 -4.24
C GLY A 411 -3.82 16.86 -4.46
N THR A 412 -2.50 16.67 -4.45
CA THR A 412 -1.86 15.40 -4.84
C THR A 412 -2.20 14.24 -3.88
N GLY A 413 -2.74 14.52 -2.69
CA GLY A 413 -3.21 13.52 -1.73
C GLY A 413 -2.06 12.63 -1.25
N THR A 414 -2.13 11.33 -1.50
CA THR A 414 -1.04 10.38 -1.23
C THR A 414 0.20 10.59 -2.11
N GLY A 415 0.12 11.43 -3.15
CA GLY A 415 1.19 11.61 -4.13
C GLY A 415 1.19 10.57 -5.25
N VAL A 416 0.27 9.59 -5.22
CA VAL A 416 0.27 8.42 -6.12
C VAL A 416 0.18 8.77 -7.61
N TRP A 417 -0.50 9.87 -7.98
CA TRP A 417 -0.55 10.32 -9.38
C TRP A 417 0.78 10.90 -9.84
N ALA A 418 1.36 11.82 -9.06
CA ALA A 418 2.67 12.40 -9.34
C ALA A 418 3.80 11.35 -9.39
N ILE A 419 3.76 10.34 -8.50
CA ILE A 419 4.70 9.22 -8.49
C ILE A 419 4.57 8.36 -9.76
N HIS A 420 3.36 7.91 -10.08
CA HIS A 420 3.09 7.12 -11.29
C HIS A 420 3.51 7.87 -12.56
N LEU A 421 3.30 9.20 -12.61
CA LEU A 421 3.78 10.04 -13.71
C LEU A 421 5.31 10.14 -13.74
N GLY A 422 5.99 10.19 -12.59
CA GLY A 422 7.45 10.19 -12.51
C GLY A 422 8.10 8.90 -12.98
N ASP A 423 7.48 7.75 -12.68
CA ASP A 423 7.91 6.43 -13.14
C ASP A 423 7.59 6.21 -14.65
N GLU A 424 6.43 6.64 -15.16
CA GLU A 424 6.10 6.57 -16.61
C GLU A 424 6.92 7.60 -17.45
N TYR A 425 7.26 8.77 -16.89
CA TYR A 425 7.92 9.88 -17.58
C TYR A 425 9.20 10.39 -16.87
N PRO A 426 10.26 9.55 -16.73
CA PRO A 426 11.50 9.93 -16.07
C PRO A 426 12.30 11.05 -16.78
N ALA A 427 11.90 11.42 -18.00
CA ALA A 427 12.47 12.53 -18.77
C ALA A 427 11.81 13.90 -18.48
N ALA A 428 10.80 13.99 -17.62
CA ALA A 428 10.24 15.28 -17.18
C ALA A 428 11.26 16.07 -16.31
N GLU A 429 11.27 17.40 -16.44
CA GLU A 429 12.20 18.28 -15.70
C GLU A 429 11.89 18.25 -14.20
N ALA A 430 10.62 18.39 -13.85
CA ALA A 430 10.12 18.30 -12.49
C ALA A 430 8.61 18.00 -12.48
N ILE A 431 8.19 17.12 -11.59
CA ILE A 431 6.79 16.88 -11.24
C ILE A 431 6.62 17.33 -9.79
N VAL A 432 5.81 18.35 -9.59
CA VAL A 432 5.58 19.00 -8.30
C VAL A 432 4.18 18.60 -7.82
N GLY A 433 4.08 17.88 -6.71
CA GLY A 433 2.80 17.67 -6.03
C GLY A 433 2.62 18.66 -4.87
N ASN A 434 1.43 19.23 -4.76
CA ASN A 434 1.05 20.18 -3.71
C ASN A 434 -0.17 19.64 -2.95
N ASP A 435 -0.10 19.59 -1.63
CA ASP A 435 -1.21 19.24 -0.74
C ASP A 435 -1.08 19.94 0.62
N ILE A 436 -2.19 20.12 1.33
CA ILE A 436 -2.17 20.63 2.71
C ILE A 436 -1.69 19.55 3.70
N SER A 437 -1.92 18.27 3.43
CA SER A 437 -1.60 17.16 4.33
C SER A 437 -0.18 16.61 4.10
N PRO A 438 0.67 16.50 5.14
CA PRO A 438 2.04 15.99 5.02
C PRO A 438 2.10 14.45 5.00
N ILE A 439 1.35 13.82 4.09
CA ILE A 439 1.11 12.37 4.03
C ILE A 439 1.83 11.63 2.90
N GLN A 440 2.55 12.33 2.03
CA GLN A 440 3.17 11.75 0.84
C GLN A 440 4.41 10.90 1.22
N PRO A 441 4.70 9.80 0.50
CA PRO A 441 5.80 8.91 0.83
C PRO A 441 7.16 9.59 0.61
N ARG A 442 8.11 9.34 1.51
CA ARG A 442 9.51 9.81 1.42
C ARG A 442 10.37 9.01 0.42
N TRP A 443 9.77 8.22 -0.46
CA TRP A 443 10.46 7.43 -1.51
C TRP A 443 9.70 7.63 -2.80
N VAL A 444 10.31 8.35 -3.73
CA VAL A 444 9.68 8.89 -4.94
C VAL A 444 10.68 8.85 -6.10
N PRO A 445 10.21 8.91 -7.36
CA PRO A 445 11.09 9.10 -8.52
C PRO A 445 11.94 10.38 -8.38
N PRO A 446 13.20 10.44 -8.87
CA PRO A 446 14.09 11.59 -8.67
C PRO A 446 13.60 12.93 -9.23
N ASN A 447 12.66 12.90 -10.18
CA ASN A 447 12.00 14.08 -10.76
C ASN A 447 10.74 14.52 -10.01
N VAL A 448 10.26 13.77 -9.01
CA VAL A 448 9.06 14.08 -8.21
C VAL A 448 9.45 14.81 -6.93
N LYS A 449 8.74 15.89 -6.59
CA LYS A 449 8.89 16.66 -5.35
C LYS A 449 7.53 17.02 -4.76
N PHE A 450 7.43 16.98 -3.44
CA PHE A 450 6.20 17.32 -2.71
C PHE A 450 6.41 18.56 -1.83
N TYR A 451 5.41 19.43 -1.80
CA TYR A 451 5.37 20.62 -0.95
C TYR A 451 4.05 20.66 -0.16
N ILE A 452 4.17 21.03 1.11
CA ILE A 452 3.04 21.19 2.04
C ILE A 452 2.59 22.66 1.95
N ASP A 453 1.51 22.91 1.24
CA ASP A 453 1.00 24.26 0.99
C ASP A 453 -0.51 24.24 0.71
N ASP A 454 -1.13 25.43 0.70
CA ASP A 454 -2.56 25.63 0.53
C ASP A 454 -2.79 26.29 -0.84
N VAL A 455 -3.32 25.51 -1.78
CA VAL A 455 -3.50 25.90 -3.19
C VAL A 455 -4.48 27.06 -3.39
N GLU A 456 -5.28 27.41 -2.38
CA GLU A 456 -6.10 28.64 -2.37
C GLU A 456 -5.34 29.89 -1.89
N ARG A 457 -4.04 29.80 -1.55
CA ARG A 457 -3.17 30.98 -1.33
C ARG A 457 -2.59 31.49 -2.63
N ASP A 458 -2.01 32.68 -2.62
CA ASP A 458 -1.36 33.25 -3.81
C ASP A 458 -0.03 32.52 -4.05
N TRP A 459 0.12 31.87 -5.21
CA TRP A 459 1.28 31.01 -5.47
C TRP A 459 2.58 31.81 -5.64
N VAL A 460 3.57 31.52 -4.80
CA VAL A 460 4.86 32.22 -4.77
C VAL A 460 5.96 31.62 -5.65
N ASP A 461 5.67 30.51 -6.37
CA ASP A 461 6.63 29.93 -7.32
C ASP A 461 6.86 30.87 -8.51
N GLY A 462 8.10 31.33 -8.68
CA GLY A 462 8.52 32.15 -9.81
C GLY A 462 8.57 31.37 -11.13
N GLN A 463 8.61 30.03 -11.09
CA GLN A 463 8.62 29.18 -12.27
C GLN A 463 7.21 28.87 -12.77
N LYS A 464 7.08 28.78 -14.10
CA LYS A 464 5.82 28.47 -14.77
C LYS A 464 5.78 27.03 -15.25
N TYR A 465 4.59 26.45 -15.26
CA TYR A 465 4.35 25.04 -15.57
C TYR A 465 3.97 24.84 -17.04
N ASP A 466 4.27 23.68 -17.60
CA ASP A 466 3.82 23.27 -18.94
C ASP A 466 2.48 22.51 -18.88
N LEU A 467 2.28 21.74 -17.81
CA LEU A 467 1.03 21.07 -17.45
C LEU A 467 0.69 21.36 -15.98
N ILE A 468 -0.57 21.69 -15.72
CA ILE A 468 -1.16 21.69 -14.38
C ILE A 468 -2.29 20.66 -14.38
N HIS A 469 -2.26 19.72 -13.45
CA HIS A 469 -3.29 18.72 -13.23
C HIS A 469 -3.99 18.97 -11.89
N CYS A 470 -5.29 18.73 -11.83
CA CYS A 470 -6.07 18.72 -10.60
C CYS A 470 -7.17 17.66 -10.71
N ARG A 471 -7.36 16.84 -9.66
CA ARG A 471 -8.30 15.72 -9.71
C ARG A 471 -8.93 15.40 -8.37
N TYR A 472 -10.25 15.16 -8.38
CA TYR A 472 -11.00 14.66 -7.22
C TYR A 472 -10.85 15.55 -5.97
N MET A 473 -11.12 16.84 -6.16
CA MET A 473 -11.03 17.93 -5.18
C MET A 473 -12.40 18.56 -4.87
N ALA A 474 -13.50 17.93 -5.32
CA ALA A 474 -14.85 18.21 -4.87
C ALA A 474 -14.95 18.22 -3.33
N GLY A 475 -15.59 19.25 -2.77
CA GLY A 475 -15.67 19.50 -1.33
C GLY A 475 -14.44 20.20 -0.72
N SER A 476 -13.28 20.17 -1.38
CA SER A 476 -12.03 20.73 -0.84
C SER A 476 -11.90 22.25 -1.04
N ILE A 477 -12.18 22.73 -2.26
CA ILE A 477 -11.91 24.11 -2.70
C ILE A 477 -13.13 25.03 -2.53
N LYS A 478 -12.91 26.26 -2.05
CA LYS A 478 -13.92 27.32 -1.91
C LYS A 478 -14.08 28.16 -3.19
N ASP A 479 -13.01 28.81 -3.68
CA ASP A 479 -13.06 29.68 -4.87
C ASP A 479 -12.40 28.99 -6.08
N TRP A 480 -13.11 27.99 -6.63
CA TRP A 480 -12.75 27.32 -7.87
C TRP A 480 -12.44 28.29 -9.04
N PRO A 481 -13.25 29.35 -9.30
CA PRO A 481 -12.90 30.36 -10.29
C PRO A 481 -11.56 31.05 -10.04
N ARG A 482 -11.19 31.36 -8.79
CA ARG A 482 -9.87 31.93 -8.48
C ARG A 482 -8.76 30.89 -8.64
N LEU A 483 -8.95 29.65 -8.19
CA LEU A 483 -7.98 28.58 -8.40
C LEU A 483 -7.67 28.37 -9.89
N ILE A 484 -8.68 28.35 -10.75
CA ILE A 484 -8.52 28.20 -12.20
C ILE A 484 -7.83 29.44 -12.81
N ARG A 485 -8.12 30.66 -12.33
CA ARG A 485 -7.34 31.87 -12.69
C ARG A 485 -5.88 31.79 -12.22
N GLN A 486 -5.58 31.20 -11.06
CA GLN A 486 -4.20 30.96 -10.62
C GLN A 486 -3.49 29.95 -11.53
N CYS A 487 -4.18 28.87 -11.93
CA CYS A 487 -3.65 27.91 -12.91
C CYS A 487 -3.31 28.61 -14.24
N PHE A 488 -4.22 29.43 -14.78
CA PHE A 488 -3.96 30.23 -15.97
C PHE A 488 -2.76 31.18 -15.78
N GLY A 489 -2.66 31.86 -14.62
CA GLY A 489 -1.54 32.74 -14.28
C GLY A 489 -0.18 32.02 -14.14
N ASN A 490 -0.18 30.72 -13.86
CA ASN A 490 1.03 29.92 -13.59
C ASN A 490 1.42 28.94 -14.70
N LEU A 491 0.61 28.78 -15.74
CA LEU A 491 1.02 28.13 -16.98
C LEU A 491 1.91 29.01 -17.87
N LYS A 492 2.87 28.37 -18.55
CA LYS A 492 3.56 28.92 -19.72
C LYS A 492 2.55 29.15 -20.88
N PRO A 493 2.80 30.09 -21.80
CA PRO A 493 2.01 30.18 -23.04
C PRO A 493 2.02 28.84 -23.79
N GLY A 494 0.88 28.43 -24.33
CA GLY A 494 0.69 27.10 -24.93
C GLY A 494 0.62 25.92 -23.95
N GLY A 495 0.76 26.14 -22.64
CA GLY A 495 0.64 25.11 -21.61
C GLY A 495 -0.82 24.68 -21.34
N TYR A 496 -1.01 23.55 -20.65
CA TYR A 496 -2.31 22.93 -20.43
C TYR A 496 -2.72 22.90 -18.95
N LEU A 497 -3.99 23.19 -18.68
CA LEU A 497 -4.68 22.80 -17.46
C LEU A 497 -5.52 21.55 -17.77
N GLU A 498 -5.40 20.50 -16.95
CA GLU A 498 -6.30 19.36 -16.97
C GLU A 498 -7.02 19.19 -15.63
N LEU A 499 -8.35 19.26 -15.68
CA LEU A 499 -9.23 19.02 -14.52
C LEU A 499 -9.94 17.67 -14.72
N GLN A 500 -9.81 16.75 -13.76
CA GLN A 500 -10.47 15.45 -13.80
C GLN A 500 -11.41 15.30 -12.59
N GLU A 501 -12.73 15.31 -12.79
CA GLU A 501 -13.67 15.39 -11.65
C GLU A 501 -15.03 14.71 -11.87
N SER A 502 -15.56 14.19 -10.79
CA SER A 502 -16.89 13.60 -10.65
C SER A 502 -18.02 14.65 -10.67
N VAL A 503 -19.04 14.39 -11.48
CA VAL A 503 -20.39 14.90 -11.26
C VAL A 503 -21.02 13.98 -10.23
N ASN A 504 -21.16 14.45 -9.00
CA ASN A 504 -21.65 13.70 -7.83
C ASN A 504 -23.19 13.61 -7.77
N THR A 505 -23.86 13.83 -8.90
CA THR A 505 -25.29 13.56 -9.08
C THR A 505 -25.46 12.19 -9.74
N LEU A 506 -25.99 11.23 -8.97
CA LEU A 506 -26.26 9.87 -9.43
C LEU A 506 -27.40 9.84 -10.44
N TYR A 507 -27.27 8.99 -11.46
CA TYR A 507 -28.36 8.64 -12.38
C TYR A 507 -28.36 7.14 -12.70
N ALA A 508 -29.39 6.65 -13.40
CA ALA A 508 -29.42 5.34 -14.04
C ALA A 508 -30.09 5.45 -15.42
N GLU A 509 -29.88 4.48 -16.30
CA GLU A 509 -30.41 4.48 -17.67
C GLU A 509 -31.62 3.55 -17.88
N ASP A 510 -32.09 2.89 -16.81
CA ASP A 510 -33.14 1.86 -16.85
C ASP A 510 -34.06 1.87 -15.60
N ASP A 511 -34.37 3.05 -15.08
CA ASP A 511 -35.26 3.31 -13.92
C ASP A 511 -34.87 2.58 -12.60
N SER A 512 -33.71 1.93 -12.56
CA SER A 512 -33.26 1.09 -11.44
C SER A 512 -32.74 1.87 -10.22
N LEU A 513 -32.68 3.20 -10.26
CA LEU A 513 -32.27 4.07 -9.17
C LEU A 513 -33.48 4.87 -8.62
N PRO A 514 -34.04 4.49 -7.45
CA PRO A 514 -35.07 5.28 -6.80
C PRO A 514 -34.52 6.65 -6.37
N PRO A 515 -35.25 7.77 -6.62
CA PRO A 515 -34.77 9.11 -6.28
C PRO A 515 -34.68 9.35 -4.76
N ASP A 516 -35.29 8.49 -3.95
CA ASP A 516 -35.25 8.55 -2.48
C ASP A 516 -34.43 7.40 -1.86
N CYS A 517 -33.57 6.70 -2.61
CA CYS A 517 -32.69 5.71 -1.99
C CYS A 517 -31.69 6.38 -1.02
N ASN A 518 -31.16 5.60 -0.07
CA ASN A 518 -30.24 6.10 0.95
C ASN A 518 -28.93 6.60 0.33
N THR A 519 -28.51 5.99 -0.78
CA THR A 519 -27.32 6.38 -1.54
C THR A 519 -27.48 7.79 -2.16
N VAL A 520 -28.65 8.13 -2.72
CA VAL A 520 -28.95 9.50 -3.21
C VAL A 520 -29.06 10.47 -2.04
N LYS A 521 -29.83 10.13 -0.99
CA LYS A 521 -29.96 10.93 0.25
C LYS A 521 -28.62 11.29 0.88
N MET A 522 -27.64 10.39 0.83
CA MET A 522 -26.28 10.65 1.31
C MET A 522 -25.55 11.67 0.41
N MET A 523 -25.57 11.50 -0.91
CA MET A 523 -24.92 12.45 -1.82
C MET A 523 -25.52 13.86 -1.70
N ASP A 524 -26.85 13.97 -1.55
CA ASP A 524 -27.52 15.26 -1.36
C ASP A 524 -27.20 15.91 -0.01
N ALA A 525 -27.08 15.11 1.06
CA ALA A 525 -26.61 15.60 2.35
C ALA A 525 -25.16 16.11 2.29
N LEU A 526 -24.25 15.42 1.58
CA LEU A 526 -22.87 15.86 1.42
C LEU A 526 -22.80 17.20 0.65
N LYS A 527 -23.63 17.39 -0.38
CA LYS A 527 -23.73 18.66 -1.13
C LYS A 527 -24.21 19.81 -0.25
N GLU A 528 -25.34 19.65 0.44
CA GLU A 528 -25.89 20.64 1.38
C GLU A 528 -24.88 20.97 2.50
N GLY A 529 -24.14 19.96 2.99
CA GLY A 529 -23.08 20.12 3.97
C GLY A 529 -21.95 21.02 3.48
N CYS A 530 -21.34 20.71 2.33
CA CYS A 530 -20.27 21.54 1.76
C CYS A 530 -20.75 22.97 1.41
N LEU A 531 -21.97 23.12 0.88
CA LEU A 531 -22.51 24.43 0.51
C LEU A 531 -22.63 25.36 1.72
N ARG A 532 -22.97 24.85 2.91
CA ARG A 532 -23.02 25.64 4.16
C ARG A 532 -21.67 26.18 4.62
N ILE A 533 -20.56 25.55 4.22
CA ILE A 533 -19.19 25.97 4.54
C ILE A 533 -18.47 26.67 3.37
N GLY A 534 -19.19 26.92 2.27
CA GLY A 534 -18.69 27.65 1.10
C GLY A 534 -17.90 26.81 0.09
N GLN A 535 -18.04 25.49 0.12
CA GLN A 535 -17.44 24.54 -0.83
C GLN A 535 -18.52 23.87 -1.69
N THR A 536 -18.14 23.23 -2.80
CA THR A 536 -19.08 22.46 -3.65
C THR A 536 -18.63 21.02 -3.86
N MET A 537 -19.56 20.08 -3.70
CA MET A 537 -19.38 18.66 -4.07
C MET A 537 -19.65 18.39 -5.57
N ASP A 538 -20.20 19.36 -6.31
CA ASP A 538 -20.44 19.29 -7.75
C ASP A 538 -19.73 20.46 -8.48
N PRO A 539 -18.39 20.53 -8.53
CA PRO A 539 -17.70 21.54 -9.33
C PRO A 539 -17.65 21.16 -10.83
N ALA A 540 -17.61 19.86 -11.17
CA ALA A 540 -17.47 19.39 -12.56
C ALA A 540 -18.47 20.03 -13.56
N PRO A 541 -19.78 20.19 -13.27
CA PRO A 541 -20.73 20.83 -14.20
C PRO A 541 -20.43 22.31 -14.52
N HIS A 542 -19.55 22.96 -13.77
CA HIS A 542 -19.21 24.38 -13.92
C HIS A 542 -17.78 24.61 -14.46
N MET A 543 -16.92 23.58 -14.43
CA MET A 543 -15.50 23.71 -14.79
C MET A 543 -15.26 24.26 -16.21
N HIS A 544 -16.12 23.92 -17.18
CA HIS A 544 -16.03 24.42 -18.56
C HIS A 544 -16.12 25.96 -18.61
N GLY A 545 -17.18 26.53 -18.05
CA GLY A 545 -17.35 27.98 -18.00
C GLY A 545 -16.24 28.67 -17.21
N TRP A 546 -15.77 28.06 -16.12
CA TRP A 546 -14.68 28.62 -15.32
C TRP A 546 -13.31 28.64 -16.03
N VAL A 547 -13.04 27.72 -16.97
CA VAL A 547 -11.82 27.82 -17.80
C VAL A 547 -11.97 28.84 -18.93
N GLU A 548 -13.15 28.96 -19.54
CA GLU A 548 -13.42 30.05 -20.51
C GLU A 548 -13.32 31.43 -19.85
N ASP A 549 -13.96 31.63 -18.68
CA ASP A 549 -13.89 32.85 -17.86
C ASP A 549 -12.47 33.22 -17.42
N ALA A 550 -11.58 32.22 -17.28
CA ALA A 550 -10.17 32.43 -16.94
C ALA A 550 -9.28 32.76 -18.16
N GLY A 551 -9.82 32.70 -19.38
CA GLY A 551 -9.12 33.05 -20.62
C GLY A 551 -8.46 31.89 -21.37
N PHE A 552 -8.79 30.64 -21.04
CA PHE A 552 -8.40 29.49 -21.87
C PHE A 552 -9.21 29.50 -23.18
N THR A 553 -8.56 29.34 -24.34
CA THR A 553 -9.20 29.51 -25.66
C THR A 553 -9.41 28.22 -26.45
N ILE A 554 -8.82 27.12 -26.00
CA ILE A 554 -9.00 25.78 -26.57
C ILE A 554 -9.37 24.88 -25.41
N VAL A 555 -10.62 24.43 -25.38
CA VAL A 555 -11.19 23.59 -24.31
C VAL A 555 -11.78 22.34 -24.94
N ASP A 556 -11.35 21.17 -24.47
CA ASP A 556 -11.90 19.86 -24.84
C ASP A 556 -12.51 19.21 -23.60
N GLU A 557 -13.80 18.87 -23.67
CA GLU A 557 -14.57 18.25 -22.60
C GLU A 557 -14.86 16.79 -22.95
N ARG A 558 -14.45 15.86 -22.09
CA ARG A 558 -14.69 14.42 -22.27
C ARG A 558 -15.38 13.83 -21.06
N LYS A 559 -16.55 13.24 -21.30
CA LYS A 559 -17.40 12.62 -20.28
C LYS A 559 -17.27 11.09 -20.31
N PHE A 560 -16.92 10.50 -19.17
CA PHE A 560 -16.75 9.07 -18.97
C PHE A 560 -17.77 8.55 -17.96
N LYS A 561 -18.52 7.51 -18.32
CA LYS A 561 -19.48 6.86 -17.42
C LYS A 561 -18.75 6.03 -16.37
N LEU A 562 -18.85 6.41 -15.09
CA LEU A 562 -18.33 5.68 -13.94
C LEU A 562 -19.46 4.94 -13.21
N PRO A 563 -19.57 3.60 -13.34
CA PRO A 563 -20.58 2.83 -12.64
C PRO A 563 -20.35 2.80 -11.13
N LEU A 564 -21.45 2.66 -10.39
CA LEU A 564 -21.47 2.24 -9.01
C LEU A 564 -22.02 0.81 -8.96
N GLY A 565 -21.16 -0.18 -8.69
CA GLY A 565 -21.51 -1.60 -8.72
C GLY A 565 -20.92 -2.37 -9.91
N ASN A 566 -21.03 -3.70 -9.85
CA ASN A 566 -20.42 -4.63 -10.80
C ASN A 566 -21.39 -5.10 -11.91
N TRP A 567 -22.55 -4.46 -12.06
CA TRP A 567 -23.55 -4.75 -13.10
C TRP A 567 -23.10 -4.61 -14.58
N PRO A 568 -22.15 -3.72 -14.98
CA PRO A 568 -21.87 -3.49 -16.41
C PRO A 568 -21.40 -4.74 -17.16
N ARG A 569 -21.76 -4.88 -18.44
CA ARG A 569 -21.26 -5.98 -19.29
C ARG A 569 -19.82 -5.77 -19.78
N ASN A 570 -19.41 -4.52 -19.98
CA ASN A 570 -18.03 -4.17 -20.35
C ASN A 570 -17.09 -4.49 -19.18
N LYS A 571 -16.00 -5.24 -19.45
CA LYS A 571 -15.05 -5.69 -18.41
C LYS A 571 -14.37 -4.55 -17.66
N ARG A 572 -13.93 -3.50 -18.37
CA ARG A 572 -13.24 -2.32 -17.79
C ARG A 572 -14.21 -1.51 -16.92
N LEU A 573 -15.43 -1.28 -17.39
CA LEU A 573 -16.46 -0.58 -16.59
C LEU A 573 -16.95 -1.42 -15.41
N LYS A 574 -17.05 -2.75 -15.54
CA LYS A 574 -17.35 -3.67 -14.42
C LYS A 574 -16.26 -3.62 -13.35
N GLU A 575 -14.99 -3.55 -13.76
CA GLU A 575 -13.84 -3.42 -12.87
C GLU A 575 -13.86 -2.08 -12.13
N CYS A 576 -13.96 -0.95 -12.86
CA CYS A 576 -14.08 0.38 -12.28
C CYS A 576 -15.26 0.48 -11.29
N GLY A 577 -16.44 -0.02 -11.67
CA GLY A 577 -17.62 -0.04 -10.81
C GLY A 577 -17.55 -1.02 -9.64
N SER A 578 -16.76 -2.08 -9.74
CA SER A 578 -16.49 -3.00 -8.62
C SER A 578 -15.63 -2.32 -7.55
N PHE A 579 -14.60 -1.57 -7.95
CA PHE A 579 -13.79 -0.75 -7.04
C PHE A 579 -14.58 0.45 -6.51
N ASN A 580 -15.39 1.12 -7.34
CA ASN A 580 -16.24 2.23 -6.89
C ASN A 580 -17.31 1.78 -5.89
N ARG A 581 -17.80 0.54 -6.00
CA ARG A 581 -18.61 -0.07 -4.93
C ARG A 581 -17.84 -0.21 -3.61
N VAL A 582 -16.57 -0.61 -3.64
CA VAL A 582 -15.74 -0.70 -2.42
C VAL A 582 -15.55 0.70 -1.82
N ASN A 583 -15.24 1.71 -2.65
CA ASN A 583 -15.18 3.11 -2.25
C ASN A 583 -16.45 3.59 -1.50
N PHE A 584 -17.64 3.21 -1.98
CA PHE A 584 -18.94 3.53 -1.36
C PHE A 584 -19.39 2.59 -0.22
N VAL A 585 -18.65 1.53 0.08
CA VAL A 585 -18.98 0.57 1.16
C VAL A 585 -18.03 0.72 2.34
N GLU A 586 -16.73 0.84 2.06
CA GLU A 586 -15.68 1.00 3.07
C GLU A 586 -15.48 2.49 3.38
N GLY A 587 -15.36 3.34 2.34
CA GLY A 587 -15.13 4.79 2.45
C GLY A 587 -16.34 5.66 2.84
N VAL A 588 -17.55 5.11 2.90
CA VAL A 588 -18.79 5.86 3.22
C VAL A 588 -18.71 6.67 4.53
N ASP A 589 -17.90 6.17 5.47
CA ASP A 589 -17.64 6.77 6.76
C ASP A 589 -16.77 8.05 6.64
N ALA A 590 -15.74 8.01 5.80
CA ALA A 590 -14.82 9.14 5.59
C ALA A 590 -15.51 10.38 5.02
N PHE A 591 -16.49 10.19 4.13
CA PHE A 591 -17.29 11.30 3.59
C PHE A 591 -18.21 11.93 4.65
N THR A 592 -18.78 11.12 5.54
CA THR A 592 -19.93 11.51 6.37
C THR A 592 -19.58 11.86 7.81
N ALA A 593 -18.47 11.35 8.35
CA ALA A 593 -18.15 11.40 9.78
C ALA A 593 -18.07 12.82 10.39
N SER A 594 -17.60 13.82 9.64
CA SER A 594 -17.58 15.23 10.06
C SER A 594 -18.74 16.03 9.45
N ILE A 595 -18.96 15.94 8.12
CA ILE A 595 -19.92 16.83 7.43
C ILE A 595 -21.35 16.69 7.98
N LEU A 596 -21.85 15.47 8.19
CA LEU A 596 -23.24 15.27 8.63
C LEU A 596 -23.44 15.67 10.12
N PRO A 597 -22.58 15.25 11.07
CA PRO A 597 -22.71 15.71 12.46
C PRO A 597 -22.38 17.20 12.67
N ASP A 598 -21.25 17.67 12.15
CA ASP A 598 -20.69 18.97 12.54
C ASP A 598 -21.34 20.15 11.79
N ILE A 599 -21.77 19.93 10.54
CA ILE A 599 -22.31 21.00 9.66
C ILE A 599 -23.83 20.88 9.45
N LEU A 600 -24.37 19.66 9.43
CA LEU A 600 -25.82 19.43 9.32
C LEU A 600 -26.52 19.18 10.67
N GLY A 601 -25.77 18.92 11.75
CA GLY A 601 -26.34 18.64 13.08
C GLY A 601 -27.00 17.27 13.20
N TRP A 602 -26.68 16.31 12.32
CA TRP A 602 -27.22 14.95 12.40
C TRP A 602 -26.67 14.23 13.63
N ARG A 603 -27.48 13.40 14.27
CA ARG A 603 -27.01 12.57 15.39
C ARG A 603 -26.13 11.45 14.86
N LYS A 604 -25.11 11.04 15.62
CA LYS A 604 -24.14 10.03 15.17
C LYS A 604 -24.80 8.69 14.85
N GLU A 605 -25.87 8.36 15.56
CA GLU A 605 -26.69 7.16 15.33
C GLU A 605 -27.43 7.22 13.99
N GLU A 606 -27.87 8.40 13.55
CA GLU A 606 -28.56 8.62 12.27
C GLU A 606 -27.58 8.47 11.10
N VAL A 607 -26.35 8.99 11.26
CA VAL A 607 -25.26 8.80 10.28
C VAL A 607 -24.84 7.33 10.19
N VAL A 608 -24.71 6.62 11.32
CA VAL A 608 -24.43 5.18 11.32
C VAL A 608 -25.54 4.37 10.64
N VAL A 609 -26.81 4.72 10.86
CA VAL A 609 -27.95 4.08 10.20
C VAL A 609 -27.97 4.36 8.69
N LEU A 610 -27.69 5.60 8.27
CA LEU A 610 -27.56 5.97 6.85
C LEU A 610 -26.42 5.17 6.19
N ASN A 611 -25.22 5.20 6.77
CA ASN A 611 -24.05 4.51 6.25
C ASN A 611 -24.28 3.00 6.15
N ALA A 612 -24.97 2.40 7.14
CA ALA A 612 -25.38 1.00 7.07
C ALA A 612 -26.43 0.71 5.98
N ALA A 613 -27.31 1.67 5.66
CA ALA A 613 -28.28 1.55 4.58
C ALA A 613 -27.63 1.69 3.19
N VAL A 614 -26.77 2.69 2.97
CA VAL A 614 -25.97 2.86 1.75
C VAL A 614 -25.15 1.60 1.48
N ARG A 615 -24.42 1.08 2.48
CA ARG A 615 -23.66 -0.19 2.39
C ARG A 615 -24.53 -1.34 1.88
N ARG A 616 -25.79 -1.48 2.35
CA ARG A 616 -26.71 -2.52 1.89
C ARG A 616 -27.17 -2.31 0.45
N GLU A 617 -27.56 -1.09 0.08
CA GLU A 617 -28.02 -0.76 -1.28
C GLU A 617 -26.94 -1.00 -2.33
N VAL A 618 -25.74 -0.47 -2.11
CA VAL A 618 -24.63 -0.58 -3.07
C VAL A 618 -24.11 -2.02 -3.14
N MET A 619 -24.18 -2.80 -2.05
CA MET A 619 -23.84 -4.23 -2.08
C MET A 619 -24.90 -5.10 -2.75
N ALA A 620 -26.19 -4.75 -2.64
CA ALA A 620 -27.29 -5.47 -3.29
C ALA A 620 -27.18 -5.46 -4.82
N ASN A 621 -26.55 -4.42 -5.39
CA ASN A 621 -26.28 -4.32 -6.83
C ASN A 621 -27.57 -4.43 -7.69
N THR A 622 -28.69 -3.93 -7.15
CA THR A 622 -30.00 -3.86 -7.82
C THR A 622 -30.21 -2.53 -8.56
N MET A 623 -29.41 -1.52 -8.24
CA MET A 623 -29.42 -0.20 -8.89
C MET A 623 -28.27 -0.14 -9.90
N HIS A 624 -28.55 0.19 -11.16
CA HIS A 624 -27.53 0.37 -12.20
C HIS A 624 -27.03 1.82 -12.22
N ALA A 625 -26.63 2.28 -11.03
CA ALA A 625 -26.31 3.67 -10.77
C ALA A 625 -24.97 4.08 -11.41
N LEU A 626 -24.91 5.32 -11.89
CA LEU A 626 -23.83 5.94 -12.64
C LEU A 626 -23.49 7.30 -12.04
N PHE A 627 -22.20 7.62 -12.04
CA PHE A 627 -21.67 8.98 -12.03
C PHE A 627 -21.13 9.30 -13.43
N ASP A 628 -21.16 10.58 -13.81
CA ASP A 628 -20.32 11.07 -14.90
C ASP A 628 -18.99 11.54 -14.33
N PHE A 629 -17.88 11.07 -14.90
CA PHE A 629 -16.54 11.58 -14.64
C PHE A 629 -16.11 12.45 -15.82
N LEU A 630 -15.84 13.72 -15.56
CA LEU A 630 -15.50 14.72 -16.54
C LEU A 630 -13.98 14.91 -16.60
N VAL A 631 -13.44 15.06 -17.80
CA VAL A 631 -12.09 15.57 -18.02
C VAL A 631 -12.18 16.81 -18.89
N ILE A 632 -11.73 17.94 -18.36
CA ILE A 632 -11.56 19.21 -19.08
C ILE A 632 -10.08 19.36 -19.38
N VAL A 633 -9.71 19.43 -20.66
CA VAL A 633 -8.36 19.81 -21.12
C VAL A 633 -8.44 21.22 -21.70
N ALA A 634 -7.79 22.18 -21.05
CA ALA A 634 -7.82 23.59 -21.43
C ALA A 634 -6.41 24.11 -21.75
N GLN A 635 -6.18 24.58 -22.98
CA GLN A 635 -4.88 25.14 -23.39
C GLN A 635 -4.86 26.67 -23.24
N LYS A 636 -3.79 27.18 -22.61
CA LYS A 636 -3.50 28.60 -22.51
C LYS A 636 -3.01 29.13 -23.88
N PRO A 637 -3.42 30.34 -24.32
CA PRO A 637 -2.90 30.97 -25.53
C PRO A 637 -1.36 31.04 -25.60
N MET A 638 -0.85 31.18 -26.83
CA MET A 638 0.57 31.43 -27.15
C MET A 638 0.99 32.88 -26.92
#